data_AF-A0A953BRA0-F1
#
_entry.id   AF-A0A953BRA0-F1
#
_cell.length_a   1.000
_cell.length_b   1.000
_cell.length_c   1.000
_cell.angle_alpha   90.00
_cell.angle_beta   90.00
_cell.angle_gamma   90.00
#
_symmetry.space_group_name_H-M   'P 1'
#
loop_
_entity.id
_entity.type
_entity.pdbx_description
1 polymer ?
#
loop_
_entity_poly.entity_id
_entity_poly.type
_entity_poly.pdbx_seq_one_letter_code
_entity_poly.pdbx_strand_id
1 'polypeptide(L)'
;MRRDRSIQLTALGLMLVFLTAQGVLSTQLAASVGRNRLVFADRAEAGDPPEVALGIAMGAFRGVFVNFLWIRANTLKEQGKYYESVDLARTITRLQPRFPRVWVFHAWNLAYNISVATQTPQERWQWVQSGITLLRRDGIPHNPGSILLYKELAWIYLHKVQGYMDDAHRYYKRMHAREWTIVMGMPPKIPFGERTEPDALKNLYIERWLTPIAEAPDTLEEVYAQQPLARELVARIRDEAGLSLNRQLLEYAEEVRSYVMLAGAGVPLPPGFADDGLVRVLTDQRYAQAGPMLIRHLRKRVLLDDYNMDPRTMIRYTQKYGPLDWRHPAAHAVYWSARGSEEALFRVTEANRKDFDFLNTDRITIQAIQELFRSGWVQYDIVNPAFMRNLPHADFIPIYPKLLDELAARSDFDTPTRVYSFYAAGNENHIKDSIRFLYRRGDLKAAEEYYRYLRTWPGLNTHNPELQAKITVPLREFVVNEIVEDARETNPTVAMQEIAGALMSAFVAGLLAGDEQQFRSNIEYARMFHDRYQQEQGSVRTVVTGQEGRMAFPPFDQMAATFLAGLVEEAGIPQGPVMYRRAPADLQGRAYVLLERTNLRAMVDQMATQGQPPFDVWFPPPNNGDERTLQMYRTLMLGEAGQVAPSTPDAGRIEQR
;
A
#
# COMPACT_ATOMS: atom_id res chain seq x y z
N MET A 1 -40.28 -66.40 3.38
CA MET A 1 -39.48 -66.18 2.15
C MET A 1 -38.52 -67.35 1.96
N ARG A 2 -38.75 -68.22 0.95
CA ARG A 2 -37.78 -69.29 0.62
C ARG A 2 -36.52 -68.63 0.06
N ARG A 3 -35.37 -68.85 0.69
CA ARG A 3 -34.05 -68.45 0.18
C ARG A 3 -33.73 -69.37 -1.01
N ASP A 4 -34.08 -68.92 -2.21
CA ASP A 4 -33.79 -69.67 -3.43
C ASP A 4 -32.29 -69.60 -3.73
N ARG A 5 -31.57 -70.70 -3.46
CA ARG A 5 -30.13 -70.81 -3.65
C ARG A 5 -29.72 -70.52 -5.10
N SER A 6 -30.59 -70.81 -6.07
CA SER A 6 -30.32 -70.54 -7.47
C SER A 6 -30.24 -69.03 -7.75
N ILE A 7 -31.18 -68.25 -7.21
CA ILE A 7 -31.18 -66.78 -7.31
C ILE A 7 -29.94 -66.19 -6.62
N GLN A 8 -29.57 -66.71 -5.45
CA GLN A 8 -28.38 -66.25 -4.71
C GLN A 8 -27.07 -66.54 -5.47
N LEU A 9 -26.93 -67.72 -6.06
CA LEU A 9 -25.75 -68.09 -6.85
C LEU A 9 -25.66 -67.28 -8.15
N THR A 10 -26.80 -67.06 -8.83
CA THR A 10 -26.85 -66.20 -10.03
C THR A 10 -26.52 -64.75 -9.69
N ALA A 11 -27.06 -64.21 -8.60
CA ALA A 11 -26.75 -62.86 -8.13
C ALA A 11 -25.27 -62.71 -7.75
N LEU A 12 -24.68 -63.71 -7.08
CA LEU A 12 -23.25 -63.73 -6.75
C LEU A 12 -22.38 -63.80 -8.02
N GLY A 13 -22.77 -64.62 -8.99
CA GLY A 13 -22.10 -64.71 -10.29
C GLY A 13 -22.13 -63.39 -11.05
N LEU A 14 -23.29 -62.74 -11.13
CA LEU A 14 -23.44 -61.41 -11.76
C LEU A 14 -22.62 -60.35 -11.01
N MET A 15 -22.63 -60.36 -9.68
CA MET A 15 -21.80 -59.46 -8.88
C MET A 15 -20.31 -59.64 -9.18
N LEU A 16 -19.82 -60.88 -9.24
CA LEU A 16 -18.42 -61.17 -9.56
C LEU A 16 -18.06 -60.73 -10.99
N VAL A 17 -18.95 -60.95 -11.96
CA VAL A 17 -18.77 -60.49 -13.34
C VAL A 17 -18.73 -58.96 -13.41
N PHE A 18 -19.63 -58.26 -12.72
CA PHE A 18 -19.62 -56.80 -12.71
C PHE A 18 -18.39 -56.23 -11.97
N LEU A 19 -17.97 -56.82 -10.86
CA LEU A 19 -16.76 -56.39 -10.14
C LEU A 19 -15.49 -56.61 -10.96
N THR A 20 -15.39 -57.74 -11.67
CA THR A 20 -14.25 -58.01 -12.57
C THR A 20 -14.26 -57.10 -13.78
N ALA A 21 -15.42 -56.91 -14.44
CA ALA A 21 -15.57 -55.97 -15.54
C ALA A 21 -15.25 -54.53 -15.11
N GLN A 22 -15.73 -54.10 -13.94
CA GLN A 22 -15.39 -52.81 -13.35
C GLN A 22 -13.89 -52.70 -13.11
N GLY A 23 -13.22 -53.72 -12.57
CA GLY A 23 -11.78 -53.70 -12.34
C GLY A 23 -10.97 -53.53 -13.63
N VAL A 24 -11.33 -54.28 -14.68
CA VAL A 24 -10.69 -54.18 -16.00
C VAL A 24 -10.96 -52.82 -16.66
N LEU A 25 -12.22 -52.37 -16.69
CA LEU A 25 -12.57 -51.07 -17.26
C LEU A 25 -11.92 -49.92 -16.48
N SER A 26 -11.90 -49.98 -15.15
CA SER A 26 -11.30 -48.94 -14.30
C SER A 26 -9.80 -48.85 -14.49
N THR A 27 -9.11 -49.98 -14.64
CA THR A 27 -7.65 -49.99 -14.91
C THR A 27 -7.34 -49.49 -16.31
N GLN A 28 -8.12 -49.87 -17.33
CA GLN A 28 -7.97 -49.33 -18.69
C GLN A 28 -8.27 -47.84 -18.77
N LEU A 29 -9.32 -47.38 -18.08
CA LEU A 29 -9.70 -45.97 -18.00
C LEU A 29 -8.62 -45.18 -17.25
N ALA A 30 -8.14 -45.65 -16.10
CA ALA A 30 -7.05 -45.02 -15.36
C ALA A 30 -5.75 -44.96 -16.19
N ALA A 31 -5.41 -46.03 -16.90
CA ALA A 31 -4.26 -46.04 -17.80
C ALA A 31 -4.45 -45.09 -19.00
N SER A 32 -5.66 -44.98 -19.55
CA SER A 32 -6.00 -44.01 -20.60
C SER A 32 -5.89 -42.57 -20.08
N VAL A 33 -6.41 -42.32 -18.88
CA VAL A 33 -6.34 -41.05 -18.18
C VAL A 33 -4.88 -40.63 -17.96
N GLY A 34 -4.02 -41.54 -17.48
CA GLY A 34 -2.59 -41.25 -17.32
C GLY A 34 -1.85 -41.05 -18.64
N ARG A 35 -2.09 -41.91 -19.66
CA ARG A 35 -1.48 -41.77 -21.00
C ARG A 35 -1.84 -40.44 -21.67
N ASN A 36 -3.09 -40.04 -21.55
CA ASN A 36 -3.60 -38.80 -22.14
C ASN A 36 -3.43 -37.58 -21.21
N ARG A 37 -2.76 -37.74 -20.05
CA ARG A 37 -2.53 -36.69 -19.05
C ARG A 37 -3.82 -35.97 -18.65
N LEU A 38 -4.91 -36.73 -18.55
CA LEU A 38 -6.23 -36.23 -18.17
C LEU A 38 -6.37 -36.04 -16.66
N VAL A 39 -5.38 -36.49 -15.89
CA VAL A 39 -5.19 -36.18 -14.46
C VAL A 39 -3.75 -35.64 -14.28
N PHE A 40 -3.56 -34.77 -13.29
CA PHE A 40 -2.32 -34.01 -13.07
C PHE A 40 -1.43 -34.56 -11.95
N ALA A 41 -1.91 -35.57 -11.23
CA ALA A 41 -1.25 -36.08 -10.03
C ALA A 41 -1.28 -37.60 -10.11
N ASP A 42 -0.44 -38.08 -11.02
CA ASP A 42 -0.38 -39.46 -11.48
C ASP A 42 0.87 -40.16 -10.93
N ARG A 43 1.79 -39.37 -10.36
CA ARG A 43 3.04 -39.80 -9.73
C ARG A 43 3.36 -38.88 -8.56
N ALA A 44 3.79 -39.48 -7.45
CA ALA A 44 4.41 -38.74 -6.36
C ALA A 44 5.85 -38.41 -6.75
N GLU A 45 6.31 -37.20 -6.44
CA GLU A 45 7.67 -36.73 -6.70
C GLU A 45 8.58 -36.96 -5.48
N ALA A 46 9.89 -36.92 -5.71
CA ALA A 46 10.86 -37.05 -4.62
C ALA A 46 10.70 -35.87 -3.63
N GLY A 47 10.40 -36.17 -2.36
CA GLY A 47 10.13 -35.18 -1.32
C GLY A 47 8.65 -34.89 -1.06
N ASP A 48 7.73 -35.56 -1.75
CA ASP A 48 6.31 -35.52 -1.39
C ASP A 48 6.02 -36.25 -0.07
N PRO A 49 5.06 -35.75 0.75
CA PRO A 49 4.56 -36.50 1.90
C PRO A 49 4.02 -37.87 1.47
N PRO A 50 4.20 -38.92 2.29
CA PRO A 50 3.68 -40.27 2.00
C PRO A 50 2.18 -40.29 1.68
N GLU A 51 1.41 -39.36 2.28
CA GLU A 51 -0.01 -39.18 2.03
C GLU A 51 -0.33 -38.82 0.58
N VAL A 52 0.56 -38.13 -0.15
CA VAL A 52 0.38 -37.84 -1.57
C VAL A 52 0.45 -39.12 -2.38
N ALA A 53 1.48 -39.94 -2.17
CA ALA A 53 1.64 -41.23 -2.85
C ALA A 53 0.46 -42.17 -2.54
N LEU A 54 0.03 -42.22 -1.27
CA LEU A 54 -1.14 -42.98 -0.85
C LEU A 54 -2.42 -42.46 -1.52
N GLY A 55 -2.65 -41.14 -1.53
CA GLY A 55 -3.82 -40.54 -2.16
C GLY A 55 -3.88 -40.77 -3.68
N ILE A 56 -2.74 -40.80 -4.36
CA ILE A 56 -2.64 -41.17 -5.78
C ILE A 56 -2.97 -42.66 -5.95
N ALA A 57 -2.40 -43.54 -5.12
CA ALA A 57 -2.65 -44.99 -5.16
C ALA A 57 -4.13 -45.36 -4.91
N MET A 58 -4.86 -44.55 -4.14
CA MET A 58 -6.29 -44.77 -3.83
C MET A 58 -7.23 -44.62 -5.03
N GLY A 59 -6.77 -44.07 -6.17
CA GLY A 59 -7.54 -44.00 -7.42
C GLY A 59 -8.93 -43.36 -7.23
N ALA A 60 -10.00 -44.13 -7.49
CA ALA A 60 -11.38 -43.66 -7.34
C ALA A 60 -11.75 -43.25 -5.89
N PHE A 61 -11.05 -43.76 -4.87
CA PHE A 61 -11.28 -43.40 -3.47
C PHE A 61 -10.53 -42.15 -3.01
N ARG A 62 -9.75 -41.50 -3.90
CA ARG A 62 -8.99 -40.28 -3.60
C ARG A 62 -9.85 -39.19 -2.97
N GLY A 63 -11.11 -39.03 -3.41
CA GLY A 63 -12.03 -38.03 -2.84
C GLY A 63 -12.34 -38.28 -1.36
N VAL A 64 -12.58 -39.53 -0.97
CA VAL A 64 -12.84 -39.91 0.43
C VAL A 64 -11.58 -39.71 1.28
N PHE A 65 -10.42 -40.10 0.75
CA PHE A 65 -9.14 -39.88 1.42
C PHE A 65 -8.86 -38.39 1.64
N VAL A 66 -9.10 -37.55 0.62
CA VAL A 66 -8.94 -36.10 0.76
C VAL A 66 -9.91 -35.52 1.79
N ASN A 67 -11.16 -36.00 1.86
CA ASN A 67 -12.09 -35.59 2.93
C ASN A 67 -11.58 -35.96 4.33
N PHE A 68 -10.94 -37.12 4.49
CA PHE A 68 -10.29 -37.49 5.74
C PHE A 68 -9.14 -36.53 6.10
N LEU A 69 -8.30 -36.17 5.12
CA LEU A 69 -7.25 -35.17 5.33
C LEU A 69 -7.82 -33.80 5.72
N TRP A 70 -8.94 -33.38 5.13
CA TRP A 70 -9.66 -32.16 5.48
C TRP A 70 -10.11 -32.16 6.94
N ILE A 71 -10.75 -33.24 7.40
CA ILE A 71 -11.18 -33.38 8.80
C ILE A 71 -9.97 -33.26 9.72
N ARG A 72 -8.89 -33.99 9.43
CA ARG A 72 -7.65 -33.96 10.23
C ARG A 72 -7.01 -32.57 10.26
N ALA A 73 -6.92 -31.88 9.12
CA ALA A 73 -6.39 -30.53 9.03
C ALA A 73 -7.22 -29.55 9.88
N ASN A 74 -8.54 -29.62 9.79
CA ASN A 74 -9.41 -28.74 10.57
C ASN A 74 -9.30 -29.04 12.09
N THR A 75 -9.24 -30.30 12.49
CA THR A 75 -9.01 -30.69 13.89
C THR A 75 -7.68 -30.18 14.42
N LEU A 76 -6.59 -30.27 13.65
CA LEU A 76 -5.28 -29.74 14.06
C LEU A 76 -5.32 -28.22 14.22
N LYS A 77 -5.99 -27.51 13.29
CA LYS A 77 -6.20 -26.06 13.38
C LYS A 77 -6.96 -25.68 14.66
N GLU A 78 -8.04 -26.39 14.98
CA GLU A 78 -8.83 -26.17 16.21
C GLU A 78 -8.00 -26.43 17.48
N GLN A 79 -7.02 -27.33 17.42
CA GLN A 79 -6.06 -27.60 18.50
C GLN A 79 -4.91 -26.58 18.57
N GLY A 80 -4.85 -25.58 17.68
CA GLY A 80 -3.73 -24.62 17.60
C GLY A 80 -2.47 -25.15 16.93
N LYS A 81 -2.50 -26.36 16.35
CA LYS A 81 -1.39 -27.00 15.62
C LYS A 81 -1.35 -26.52 14.18
N TYR A 82 -1.04 -25.23 14.00
CA TYR A 82 -1.17 -24.55 12.71
C TYR A 82 -0.20 -25.08 11.65
N TYR A 83 1.06 -25.34 12.02
CA TYR A 83 2.06 -25.86 11.07
C TYR A 83 1.65 -27.22 10.51
N GLU A 84 1.22 -28.14 11.36
CA GLU A 84 0.77 -29.47 10.95
C GLU A 84 -0.54 -29.41 10.15
N SER A 85 -1.45 -28.48 10.49
CA SER A 85 -2.63 -28.22 9.67
C SER A 85 -2.25 -27.72 8.27
N VAL A 86 -1.19 -26.92 8.14
CA VAL A 86 -0.73 -26.36 6.88
C VAL A 86 0.02 -27.41 6.04
N ASP A 87 0.73 -28.34 6.66
CA ASP A 87 1.33 -29.47 5.96
C ASP A 87 0.27 -30.39 5.33
N LEU A 88 -0.84 -30.63 6.04
CA LEU A 88 -1.98 -31.34 5.46
C LEU A 88 -2.67 -30.53 4.38
N ALA A 89 -2.80 -29.20 4.53
CA ALA A 89 -3.32 -28.33 3.48
C ALA A 89 -2.48 -28.43 2.19
N ARG A 90 -1.15 -28.45 2.31
CA ARG A 90 -0.24 -28.63 1.17
C ARG A 90 -0.41 -30.00 0.51
N THR A 91 -0.64 -31.03 1.31
CA THR A 91 -0.95 -32.38 0.81
C THR A 91 -2.27 -32.38 0.02
N ILE A 92 -3.31 -31.72 0.56
CA ILE A 92 -4.62 -31.60 -0.08
C ILE A 92 -4.52 -30.84 -1.40
N THR A 93 -3.80 -29.71 -1.46
CA THR A 93 -3.64 -28.93 -2.70
C THR A 93 -2.88 -29.71 -3.77
N ARG A 94 -1.86 -30.49 -3.41
CA ARG A 94 -1.19 -31.44 -4.32
C ARG A 94 -2.12 -32.56 -4.77
N LEU A 95 -3.04 -33.00 -3.91
CA LEU A 95 -4.04 -33.99 -4.26
C LEU A 95 -5.21 -33.43 -5.08
N GLN A 96 -5.43 -32.12 -5.13
CA GLN A 96 -6.52 -31.49 -5.89
C GLN A 96 -6.07 -30.21 -6.61
N PRO A 97 -5.02 -30.25 -7.46
CA PRO A 97 -4.38 -29.04 -7.95
C PRO A 97 -5.26 -28.24 -8.91
N ARG A 98 -6.19 -28.91 -9.61
CA ARG A 98 -7.14 -28.30 -10.57
C ARG A 98 -8.48 -27.88 -9.95
N PHE A 99 -8.58 -27.87 -8.62
CA PHE A 99 -9.80 -27.44 -7.93
C PHE A 99 -9.58 -26.09 -7.23
N PRO A 100 -9.90 -24.96 -7.88
CA PRO A 100 -9.62 -23.61 -7.37
C PRO A 100 -10.09 -23.35 -5.93
N ARG A 101 -11.22 -23.93 -5.53
CA ARG A 101 -11.80 -23.73 -4.20
C ARG A 101 -10.90 -24.25 -3.06
N VAL A 102 -10.09 -25.27 -3.30
CA VAL A 102 -9.12 -25.79 -2.32
C VAL A 102 -8.05 -24.74 -2.03
N TRP A 103 -7.51 -24.12 -3.08
CA TRP A 103 -6.52 -23.06 -2.96
C TRP A 103 -7.08 -21.83 -2.25
N VAL A 104 -8.27 -21.36 -2.66
CA VAL A 104 -8.98 -20.25 -1.99
C VAL A 104 -9.19 -20.53 -0.52
N PHE A 105 -9.72 -21.71 -0.18
CA PHE A 105 -10.00 -22.04 1.21
C PHE A 105 -8.74 -21.98 2.07
N HIS A 106 -7.65 -22.60 1.62
CA HIS A 106 -6.41 -22.62 2.40
C HIS A 106 -5.75 -21.24 2.47
N ALA A 107 -5.75 -20.48 1.38
CA ALA A 107 -5.23 -19.11 1.38
C ALA A 107 -6.01 -18.20 2.33
N TRP A 108 -7.35 -18.31 2.31
CA TRP A 108 -8.23 -17.58 3.22
C TRP A 108 -8.01 -18.02 4.68
N ASN A 109 -7.89 -19.32 4.93
CA ASN A 109 -7.62 -19.83 6.26
C ASN A 109 -6.27 -19.34 6.82
N LEU A 110 -5.23 -19.23 5.98
CA LEU A 110 -3.94 -18.64 6.36
C LEU A 110 -4.09 -17.14 6.66
N ALA A 111 -4.68 -16.37 5.74
CA ALA A 111 -4.70 -14.91 5.80
C ALA A 111 -5.76 -14.33 6.76
N TYR A 112 -6.81 -15.07 7.09
CA TYR A 112 -7.91 -14.59 7.94
C TYR A 112 -8.05 -15.36 9.26
N ASN A 113 -7.96 -16.69 9.26
CA ASN A 113 -8.22 -17.46 10.49
C ASN A 113 -6.95 -17.67 11.33
N ILE A 114 -5.91 -18.24 10.73
CA ILE A 114 -4.66 -18.55 11.44
C ILE A 114 -3.96 -17.24 11.81
N SER A 115 -3.90 -16.27 10.89
CA SER A 115 -3.25 -14.99 11.16
C SER A 115 -3.79 -14.33 12.44
N VAL A 116 -5.11 -14.20 12.59
CA VAL A 116 -5.71 -13.47 13.73
C VAL A 116 -5.63 -14.24 15.04
N ALA A 117 -5.37 -15.55 14.99
CA ALA A 117 -5.12 -16.35 16.19
C ALA A 117 -3.71 -16.15 16.77
N THR A 118 -2.81 -15.48 16.05
CA THR A 118 -1.45 -15.16 16.52
C THR A 118 -1.40 -13.88 17.35
N GLN A 119 -0.36 -13.77 18.18
CA GLN A 119 -0.24 -12.70 19.18
C GLN A 119 0.53 -11.46 18.69
N THR A 120 1.38 -11.59 17.66
CA THR A 120 2.24 -10.49 17.21
C THR A 120 1.92 -10.07 15.77
N PRO A 121 1.98 -8.77 15.42
CA PRO A 121 1.80 -8.30 14.05
C PRO A 121 2.78 -8.95 13.05
N GLN A 122 4.00 -9.27 13.50
CA GLN A 122 5.06 -9.91 12.73
C GLN A 122 4.65 -11.31 12.27
N GLU A 123 4.27 -12.17 13.22
CA GLU A 123 3.83 -13.54 12.93
C GLU A 123 2.54 -13.52 12.10
N ARG A 124 1.61 -12.62 12.45
CA ARG A 124 0.38 -12.43 11.71
C ARG A 124 0.63 -12.10 10.24
N TRP A 125 1.57 -11.20 9.95
CA TRP A 125 1.96 -10.84 8.60
C TRP A 125 2.56 -12.01 7.82
N GLN A 126 3.34 -12.88 8.46
CA GLN A 126 3.89 -14.08 7.82
C GLN A 126 2.77 -15.01 7.32
N TRP A 127 1.71 -15.19 8.10
CA TRP A 127 0.55 -15.99 7.68
C TRP A 127 -0.25 -15.33 6.54
N VAL A 128 -0.44 -14.01 6.58
CA VAL A 128 -1.06 -13.25 5.48
C VAL A 128 -0.25 -13.41 4.19
N GLN A 129 1.07 -13.25 4.27
CA GLN A 129 1.99 -13.45 3.14
C GLN A 129 1.99 -14.89 2.63
N SER A 130 1.85 -15.87 3.51
CA SER A 130 1.73 -17.28 3.12
C SER A 130 0.45 -17.53 2.30
N GLY A 131 -0.68 -16.92 2.67
CA GLY A 131 -1.93 -17.00 1.90
C GLY A 131 -1.81 -16.34 0.51
N ILE A 132 -1.20 -15.15 0.44
CA ILE A 132 -0.90 -14.44 -0.81
C ILE A 132 -0.01 -15.31 -1.72
N THR A 133 1.08 -15.84 -1.16
CA THR A 133 2.05 -16.65 -1.89
C THR A 133 1.39 -17.94 -2.39
N LEU A 134 0.57 -18.61 -1.58
CA LEU A 134 -0.13 -19.83 -1.98
C LEU A 134 -1.00 -19.62 -3.24
N LEU A 135 -1.76 -18.52 -3.32
CA LEU A 135 -2.56 -18.22 -4.52
C LEU A 135 -1.67 -17.82 -5.70
N ARG A 136 -0.73 -16.91 -5.47
CA ARG A 136 0.08 -16.28 -6.51
C ARG A 136 1.10 -17.23 -7.15
N ARG A 137 1.81 -17.99 -6.31
CA ARG A 137 2.89 -18.90 -6.71
C ARG A 137 2.37 -20.25 -7.18
N ASP A 138 1.35 -20.80 -6.50
CA ASP A 138 0.93 -22.17 -6.74
C ASP A 138 -0.47 -22.25 -7.34
N GLY A 139 -1.47 -21.65 -6.71
CA GLY A 139 -2.88 -21.79 -7.13
C GLY A 139 -3.15 -21.31 -8.55
N ILE A 140 -2.74 -20.08 -8.88
CA ILE A 140 -2.97 -19.45 -10.19
C ILE A 140 -2.24 -20.19 -11.31
N PRO A 141 -0.94 -20.53 -11.21
CA PRO A 141 -0.27 -21.32 -12.25
C PRO A 141 -0.93 -22.68 -12.51
N HIS A 142 -1.48 -23.33 -11.47
CA HIS A 142 -2.25 -24.57 -11.64
C HIS A 142 -3.66 -24.34 -12.21
N ASN A 143 -4.23 -23.14 -12.13
CA ASN A 143 -5.59 -22.84 -12.60
C ASN A 143 -5.66 -21.46 -13.29
N PRO A 144 -4.93 -21.23 -14.39
CA PRO A 144 -4.74 -19.90 -14.94
C PRO A 144 -6.02 -19.26 -15.50
N GLY A 145 -7.04 -20.06 -15.83
CA GLY A 145 -8.35 -19.58 -16.27
C GLY A 145 -9.37 -19.37 -15.16
N SER A 146 -9.03 -19.62 -13.89
CA SER A 146 -9.97 -19.46 -12.78
C SER A 146 -9.99 -18.04 -12.26
N ILE A 147 -10.97 -17.25 -12.72
CA ILE A 147 -11.21 -15.87 -12.22
C ILE A 147 -11.30 -15.80 -10.69
N LEU A 148 -11.81 -16.87 -10.06
CA LEU A 148 -11.96 -16.97 -8.61
C LEU A 148 -10.62 -16.79 -7.87
N LEU A 149 -9.52 -17.35 -8.36
CA LEU A 149 -8.22 -17.25 -7.69
C LEU A 149 -7.65 -15.84 -7.75
N TYR A 150 -7.77 -15.19 -8.91
CA TYR A 150 -7.37 -13.80 -9.11
C TYR A 150 -8.18 -12.86 -8.24
N LYS A 151 -9.51 -13.07 -8.20
CA LYS A 151 -10.44 -12.31 -7.35
C LYS A 151 -10.06 -12.43 -5.88
N GLU A 152 -9.81 -13.64 -5.40
CA GLU A 152 -9.44 -13.87 -4.00
C GLU A 152 -8.10 -13.23 -3.63
N LEU A 153 -7.09 -13.36 -4.51
CA LEU A 153 -5.79 -12.72 -4.30
C LEU A 153 -5.94 -11.18 -4.25
N ALA A 154 -6.71 -10.60 -5.16
CA ALA A 154 -7.02 -9.19 -5.17
C ALA A 154 -7.78 -8.75 -3.91
N TRP A 155 -8.72 -9.58 -3.43
CA TRP A 155 -9.46 -9.33 -2.20
C TRP A 155 -8.57 -9.34 -0.96
N ILE A 156 -7.61 -10.26 -0.86
CA ILE A 156 -6.64 -10.28 0.25
C ILE A 156 -5.84 -8.96 0.25
N TYR A 157 -5.32 -8.52 -0.89
CA TYR A 157 -4.60 -7.24 -0.97
C TYR A 157 -5.48 -6.04 -0.58
N LEU A 158 -6.71 -5.98 -1.09
CA LEU A 158 -7.59 -4.84 -0.83
C LEU A 158 -8.16 -4.85 0.60
N HIS A 159 -8.76 -5.95 1.01
CA HIS A 159 -9.51 -6.04 2.26
C HIS A 159 -8.63 -6.38 3.47
N LYS A 160 -7.67 -7.30 3.33
CA LYS A 160 -6.82 -7.73 4.45
C LYS A 160 -5.60 -6.83 4.65
N VAL A 161 -4.89 -6.49 3.57
CA VAL A 161 -3.65 -5.70 3.65
C VAL A 161 -3.96 -4.20 3.67
N GLN A 162 -4.74 -3.71 2.70
CA GLN A 162 -5.09 -2.29 2.63
C GLN A 162 -6.24 -1.89 3.58
N GLY A 163 -7.15 -2.80 3.91
CA GLY A 163 -8.25 -2.52 4.82
C GLY A 163 -7.80 -2.10 6.22
N TYR A 164 -8.76 -1.64 7.04
CA TYR A 164 -8.51 -1.15 8.40
C TYR A 164 -9.15 -2.04 9.49
N MET A 165 -9.78 -3.15 9.10
CA MET A 165 -10.54 -4.01 10.00
C MET A 165 -9.66 -4.89 10.91
N ASP A 166 -8.43 -5.19 10.49
CA ASP A 166 -7.45 -5.91 11.32
C ASP A 166 -6.61 -4.89 12.09
N ASP A 167 -6.43 -5.07 13.40
CA ASP A 167 -5.66 -4.18 14.27
C ASP A 167 -4.17 -4.09 13.86
N ALA A 168 -3.62 -5.12 13.22
CA ALA A 168 -2.26 -5.12 12.69
C ALA A 168 -2.14 -4.50 11.28
N HIS A 169 -3.22 -3.94 10.71
CA HIS A 169 -3.23 -3.47 9.32
C HIS A 169 -2.13 -2.43 9.00
N ARG A 170 -1.80 -1.55 9.94
CA ARG A 170 -0.71 -0.56 9.77
C ARG A 170 0.64 -1.26 9.57
N TYR A 171 0.88 -2.33 10.31
CA TYR A 171 2.09 -3.14 10.16
C TYR A 171 2.14 -3.79 8.77
N TYR A 172 1.03 -4.34 8.28
CA TYR A 172 0.97 -4.96 6.94
C TYR A 172 1.31 -3.96 5.83
N LYS A 173 0.69 -2.78 5.85
CA LYS A 173 0.93 -1.72 4.86
C LYS A 173 2.41 -1.31 4.84
N ARG A 174 3.02 -1.20 6.02
CA ARG A 174 4.42 -0.81 6.20
C ARG A 174 5.39 -1.88 5.71
N MET A 175 5.12 -3.14 6.02
CA MET A 175 5.93 -4.26 5.51
C MET A 175 5.77 -4.44 4.00
N HIS A 176 4.56 -4.24 3.47
CA HIS A 176 4.30 -4.25 2.04
C HIS A 176 5.03 -3.10 1.33
N ALA A 177 4.96 -1.87 1.86
CA ALA A 177 5.68 -0.73 1.29
C ALA A 177 7.20 -0.93 1.32
N ARG A 178 7.74 -1.52 2.41
CA ARG A 178 9.15 -1.92 2.49
C ARG A 178 9.51 -2.90 1.39
N GLU A 179 8.79 -4.01 1.31
CA GLU A 179 9.01 -5.06 0.33
C GLU A 179 9.01 -4.51 -1.10
N TRP A 180 8.01 -3.69 -1.44
CA TRP A 180 7.87 -3.15 -2.79
C TRP A 180 8.79 -1.97 -3.08
N THR A 181 9.29 -1.27 -2.06
CA THR A 181 10.44 -0.35 -2.22
C THR A 181 11.69 -1.14 -2.57
N ILE A 182 11.91 -2.30 -1.96
CA ILE A 182 13.04 -3.18 -2.28
C ILE A 182 12.88 -3.80 -3.67
N VAL A 183 11.67 -4.23 -4.06
CA VAL A 183 11.42 -4.90 -5.35
C VAL A 183 11.42 -3.93 -6.53
N MET A 184 10.84 -2.73 -6.38
CA MET A 184 10.70 -1.77 -7.48
C MET A 184 11.66 -0.58 -7.40
N GLY A 185 12.17 -0.27 -6.22
CA GLY A 185 12.89 0.97 -5.95
C GLY A 185 11.92 2.12 -5.73
N MET A 186 12.43 3.28 -5.33
CA MET A 186 11.59 4.46 -5.17
C MET A 186 11.00 4.92 -6.52
N PRO A 187 9.68 5.18 -6.60
CA PRO A 187 9.10 5.77 -7.79
C PRO A 187 9.66 7.19 -8.00
N PRO A 188 9.81 7.61 -9.27
CA PRO A 188 10.18 8.99 -9.58
C PRO A 188 9.06 9.93 -9.11
N LYS A 189 9.38 11.16 -8.70
CA LYS A 189 8.40 12.12 -8.18
C LYS A 189 8.31 13.34 -9.09
N ILE A 190 7.11 13.88 -9.26
CA ILE A 190 6.86 15.21 -9.84
C ILE A 190 6.09 16.03 -8.79
N PRO A 191 6.66 17.13 -8.28
CA PRO A 191 5.93 18.10 -7.48
C PRO A 191 4.65 18.54 -8.20
N PHE A 192 3.56 18.73 -7.49
CA PHE A 192 2.26 19.10 -8.06
C PHE A 192 2.35 20.36 -8.93
N GLY A 193 3.05 21.40 -8.48
CA GLY A 193 3.19 22.64 -9.25
C GLY A 193 3.97 22.51 -10.56
N GLU A 194 4.68 21.39 -10.76
CA GLU A 194 5.43 21.10 -11.97
C GLU A 194 4.70 20.14 -12.92
N ARG A 195 3.47 19.71 -12.57
CA ARG A 195 2.66 18.85 -13.43
C ARG A 195 1.96 19.70 -14.49
N THR A 196 2.64 19.92 -15.60
CA THR A 196 2.16 20.80 -16.67
C THR A 196 1.05 20.18 -17.52
N GLU A 197 0.99 18.84 -17.60
CA GLU A 197 0.05 18.12 -18.47
C GLU A 197 -0.74 17.04 -17.72
N PRO A 198 -1.97 16.73 -18.15
CA PRO A 198 -2.67 15.53 -17.72
C PRO A 198 -1.77 14.30 -17.92
N ASP A 199 -1.87 13.33 -17.01
CA ASP A 199 -1.10 12.08 -17.07
C ASP A 199 0.44 12.19 -16.95
N ALA A 200 1.00 13.38 -16.68
CA ALA A 200 2.46 13.55 -16.58
C ALA A 200 3.14 12.55 -15.62
N LEU A 201 2.56 12.33 -14.43
CA LEU A 201 3.09 11.35 -13.47
C LEU A 201 2.97 9.91 -13.96
N LYS A 202 1.85 9.57 -14.62
CA LYS A 202 1.61 8.25 -15.20
C LYS A 202 2.68 7.93 -16.24
N ASN A 203 2.93 8.87 -17.16
CA ASN A 203 3.94 8.73 -18.20
C ASN A 203 5.34 8.64 -17.58
N LEU A 204 5.64 9.44 -16.55
CA LEU A 204 6.92 9.35 -15.85
C LEU A 204 7.14 7.99 -15.19
N TYR A 205 6.12 7.42 -14.54
CA TYR A 205 6.19 6.08 -13.96
C TYR A 205 6.46 5.04 -15.04
N ILE A 206 5.78 5.13 -16.17
CA ILE A 206 6.00 4.20 -17.29
C ILE A 206 7.42 4.34 -17.83
N GLU A 207 7.86 5.54 -18.18
CA GLU A 207 9.12 5.78 -18.89
C GLU A 207 10.35 5.62 -18.01
N ARG A 208 10.30 6.10 -16.77
CA ARG A 208 11.49 6.19 -15.89
C ARG A 208 11.56 5.12 -14.83
N TRP A 209 10.46 4.41 -14.57
CA TRP A 209 10.40 3.39 -13.53
C TRP A 209 10.14 2.00 -14.08
N LEU A 210 9.04 1.81 -14.80
CA LEU A 210 8.58 0.48 -15.23
C LEU A 210 9.27 -0.02 -16.49
N THR A 211 9.34 0.80 -17.55
CA THR A 211 9.96 0.44 -18.83
C THR A 211 11.42 0.00 -18.67
N PRO A 212 12.28 0.71 -17.91
CA PRO A 212 13.66 0.28 -17.72
C PRO A 212 13.80 -1.07 -17.00
N ILE A 213 12.82 -1.47 -16.18
CA ILE A 213 12.79 -2.79 -15.54
C ILE A 213 12.28 -3.84 -16.54
N ALA A 214 11.22 -3.54 -17.29
CA ALA A 214 10.63 -4.45 -18.26
C ALA A 214 11.57 -4.80 -19.42
N GLU A 215 12.40 -3.84 -19.84
CA GLU A 215 13.36 -3.97 -20.93
C GLU A 215 14.74 -4.45 -20.47
N ALA A 216 14.95 -4.65 -19.16
CA ALA A 216 16.22 -5.16 -18.67
C ALA A 216 16.53 -6.56 -19.23
N PRO A 217 17.82 -6.92 -19.39
CA PRO A 217 18.21 -8.25 -19.85
C PRO A 217 17.62 -9.37 -19.00
N ASP A 218 17.36 -10.55 -19.59
CA ASP A 218 16.74 -11.68 -18.91
C ASP A 218 17.75 -12.57 -18.18
N THR A 219 19.04 -12.47 -18.55
CA THR A 219 20.14 -13.25 -17.97
C THR A 219 21.34 -12.36 -17.60
N LEU A 220 22.17 -12.82 -16.67
CA LEU A 220 23.40 -12.10 -16.30
C LEU A 220 24.40 -12.04 -17.47
N GLU A 221 24.40 -13.07 -18.31
CA GLU A 221 25.24 -13.19 -19.49
C GLU A 221 24.91 -12.11 -20.52
N GLU A 222 23.64 -11.79 -20.70
CA GLU A 222 23.21 -10.64 -21.51
C GLU A 222 23.60 -9.31 -20.85
N VAL A 223 23.48 -9.19 -19.52
CA VAL A 223 24.00 -8.00 -18.79
C VAL A 223 25.50 -7.83 -19.06
N TYR A 224 26.29 -8.90 -18.98
CA TYR A 224 27.73 -8.88 -19.23
C TYR A 224 28.06 -8.59 -20.69
N ALA A 225 27.26 -9.07 -21.64
CA ALA A 225 27.45 -8.80 -23.05
C ALA A 225 27.21 -7.31 -23.37
N GLN A 226 26.19 -6.71 -22.78
CA GLN A 226 25.86 -5.29 -22.98
C GLN A 226 26.76 -4.35 -22.16
N GLN A 227 27.17 -4.78 -20.96
CA GLN A 227 27.98 -4.01 -20.02
C GLN A 227 29.09 -4.90 -19.44
N PRO A 228 30.26 -5.04 -20.11
CA PRO A 228 31.33 -5.93 -19.67
C PRO A 228 31.84 -5.66 -18.25
N LEU A 229 31.84 -4.39 -17.82
CA LEU A 229 32.22 -3.98 -16.46
C LEU A 229 31.28 -4.55 -15.38
N ALA A 230 30.08 -5.01 -15.73
CA ALA A 230 29.18 -5.67 -14.79
C ALA A 230 29.76 -6.99 -14.23
N ARG A 231 30.68 -7.66 -14.96
CA ARG A 231 31.38 -8.84 -14.43
C ARG A 231 32.25 -8.49 -13.24
N GLU A 232 33.05 -7.44 -13.37
CA GLU A 232 33.89 -6.93 -12.29
C GLU A 232 33.04 -6.42 -11.14
N LEU A 233 31.99 -5.66 -11.42
CA LEU A 233 31.04 -5.19 -10.40
C LEU A 233 30.45 -6.36 -9.60
N VAL A 234 29.98 -7.40 -10.27
CA VAL A 234 29.41 -8.58 -9.59
C VAL A 234 30.46 -9.29 -8.74
N ALA A 235 31.70 -9.43 -9.23
CA ALA A 235 32.79 -10.00 -8.44
C ALA A 235 33.05 -9.17 -7.19
N ARG A 236 33.19 -7.85 -7.32
CA ARG A 236 33.38 -6.93 -6.18
C ARG A 236 32.23 -6.98 -5.18
N ILE A 237 30.98 -7.02 -5.63
CA ILE A 237 29.81 -7.15 -4.72
C ILE A 237 29.89 -8.45 -3.90
N ARG A 238 30.29 -9.56 -4.53
CA ARG A 238 30.41 -10.86 -3.84
C ARG A 238 31.62 -10.88 -2.90
N ASP A 239 32.76 -10.39 -3.34
CA ASP A 239 34.04 -10.52 -2.66
C ASP A 239 34.22 -9.47 -1.55
N GLU A 240 33.82 -8.21 -1.79
CA GLU A 240 33.98 -7.10 -0.83
C GLU A 240 32.80 -7.00 0.15
N ALA A 241 31.58 -7.33 -0.29
CA ALA A 241 30.38 -7.16 0.54
C ALA A 241 29.73 -8.48 0.99
N GLY A 242 30.17 -9.63 0.47
CA GLY A 242 29.61 -10.92 0.84
C GLY A 242 28.13 -11.10 0.44
N LEU A 243 27.62 -10.26 -0.47
CA LEU A 243 26.20 -10.28 -0.86
C LEU A 243 25.97 -11.16 -2.08
N SER A 244 24.88 -11.92 -2.02
CA SER A 244 24.34 -12.63 -3.17
C SER A 244 23.53 -11.68 -4.06
N LEU A 245 23.45 -12.00 -5.36
CA LEU A 245 22.64 -11.26 -6.33
C LEU A 245 21.14 -11.58 -6.17
N ASN A 246 20.59 -11.16 -5.04
CA ASN A 246 19.20 -11.42 -4.66
C ASN A 246 18.58 -10.15 -4.04
N ARG A 247 17.44 -10.31 -3.38
CA ARG A 247 16.71 -9.21 -2.74
C ARG A 247 17.54 -8.44 -1.69
N GLN A 248 18.54 -9.05 -1.06
CA GLN A 248 19.42 -8.37 -0.09
C GLN A 248 20.26 -7.27 -0.75
N LEU A 249 20.77 -7.52 -1.97
CA LEU A 249 21.49 -6.49 -2.73
C LEU A 249 20.56 -5.34 -3.12
N LEU A 250 19.32 -5.64 -3.52
CA LEU A 250 18.32 -4.60 -3.84
C LEU A 250 17.99 -3.74 -2.62
N GLU A 251 17.88 -4.36 -1.45
CA GLU A 251 17.60 -3.70 -0.18
C GLU A 251 18.72 -2.72 0.17
N TYR A 252 19.96 -3.21 0.17
CA TYR A 252 21.12 -2.37 0.44
C TYR A 252 21.27 -1.23 -0.58
N ALA A 253 21.04 -1.51 -1.88
CA ALA A 253 21.11 -0.48 -2.90
C ALA A 253 20.09 0.65 -2.70
N GLU A 254 18.89 0.35 -2.18
CA GLU A 254 17.90 1.38 -1.86
C GLU A 254 18.22 2.13 -0.57
N GLU A 255 18.85 1.50 0.43
CA GLU A 255 19.37 2.19 1.61
C GLU A 255 20.45 3.22 1.22
N VAL A 256 21.44 2.82 0.41
CA VAL A 256 22.47 3.72 -0.10
C VAL A 256 21.87 4.86 -0.91
N ARG A 257 20.94 4.55 -1.82
CA ARG A 257 20.23 5.57 -2.60
C ARG A 257 19.53 6.58 -1.70
N SER A 258 18.83 6.11 -0.67
CA SER A 258 18.09 6.97 0.27
C SER A 258 19.04 7.91 1.01
N TYR A 259 20.12 7.39 1.61
CA TYR A 259 21.11 8.22 2.30
C TYR A 259 21.75 9.26 1.38
N VAL A 260 22.07 8.91 0.14
CA VAL A 260 22.60 9.87 -0.85
C VAL A 260 21.59 10.97 -1.16
N MET A 261 20.30 10.65 -1.32
CA MET A 261 19.25 11.66 -1.53
C MET A 261 19.08 12.59 -0.32
N LEU A 262 19.13 12.03 0.89
CA LEU A 262 19.03 12.79 2.14
C LEU A 262 20.22 13.73 2.33
N ALA A 263 21.43 13.30 1.99
CA ALA A 263 22.61 14.16 2.00
C ALA A 263 22.45 15.38 1.09
N GLY A 264 21.86 15.19 -0.09
CA GLY A 264 21.49 16.29 -0.99
C GLY A 264 20.46 17.28 -0.41
N ALA A 265 19.68 16.84 0.59
CA ALA A 265 18.75 17.70 1.35
C ALA A 265 19.39 18.33 2.60
N GLY A 266 20.72 18.28 2.75
CA GLY A 266 21.44 18.84 3.89
C GLY A 266 21.32 18.03 5.18
N VAL A 267 20.93 16.76 5.07
CA VAL A 267 20.88 15.81 6.19
C VAL A 267 22.25 15.14 6.35
N PRO A 268 22.84 15.10 7.56
CA PRO A 268 24.09 14.38 7.80
C PRO A 268 24.01 12.89 7.44
N LEU A 269 25.09 12.37 6.86
CA LEU A 269 25.24 10.93 6.63
C LEU A 269 25.64 10.21 7.94
N PRO A 270 25.28 8.93 8.10
CA PRO A 270 25.76 8.13 9.22
C PRO A 270 27.31 8.07 9.26
N PRO A 271 27.92 8.04 10.45
CA PRO A 271 29.36 7.82 10.60
C PRO A 271 29.81 6.53 9.89
N GLY A 272 30.93 6.59 9.18
CA GLY A 272 31.47 5.45 8.42
C GLY A 272 30.73 5.11 7.12
N PHE A 273 29.65 5.83 6.78
CA PHE A 273 28.89 5.56 5.54
C PHE A 273 29.77 5.62 4.27
N ALA A 274 30.66 6.62 4.19
CA ALA A 274 31.56 6.76 3.04
C ALA A 274 32.68 5.70 3.01
N ASP A 275 33.01 5.12 4.18
CA ASP A 275 34.08 4.12 4.32
C ASP A 275 33.58 2.70 4.04
N ASP A 276 32.26 2.48 3.99
CA ASP A 276 31.66 1.20 3.66
C ASP A 276 32.09 0.75 2.24
N GLY A 277 32.60 -0.49 2.13
CA GLY A 277 33.11 -1.04 0.88
C GLY A 277 32.02 -1.16 -0.19
N LEU A 278 30.80 -1.53 0.19
CA LEU A 278 29.67 -1.67 -0.73
C LEU A 278 29.12 -0.30 -1.14
N VAL A 279 29.10 0.69 -0.24
CA VAL A 279 28.82 2.09 -0.63
C VAL A 279 29.82 2.54 -1.69
N ARG A 280 31.12 2.30 -1.48
CA ARG A 280 32.17 2.65 -2.47
C ARG A 280 31.95 1.93 -3.80
N VAL A 281 31.62 0.64 -3.80
CA VAL A 281 31.32 -0.12 -5.03
C VAL A 281 30.10 0.42 -5.76
N LEU A 282 28.99 0.66 -5.04
CA LEU A 282 27.72 1.10 -5.65
C LEU A 282 27.74 2.56 -6.11
N THR A 283 28.58 3.40 -5.51
CA THR A 283 28.73 4.82 -5.86
C THR A 283 29.92 5.10 -6.80
N ASP A 284 30.70 4.07 -7.14
CA ASP A 284 31.83 4.17 -8.08
C ASP A 284 31.34 4.59 -9.47
N GLN A 285 31.80 5.75 -9.92
CA GLN A 285 31.44 6.31 -11.23
C GLN A 285 31.84 5.39 -12.40
N ARG A 286 32.82 4.51 -12.20
CA ARG A 286 33.20 3.49 -13.19
C ARG A 286 32.02 2.57 -13.55
N TYR A 287 31.10 2.34 -12.62
CA TYR A 287 29.94 1.47 -12.80
C TYR A 287 28.62 2.24 -13.04
N ALA A 288 28.67 3.53 -13.36
CA ALA A 288 27.48 4.37 -13.52
C ALA A 288 26.46 3.83 -14.56
N GLN A 289 26.91 3.05 -15.54
CA GLN A 289 26.02 2.36 -16.49
C GLN A 289 25.73 0.89 -16.10
N ALA A 290 26.77 0.15 -15.69
CA ALA A 290 26.66 -1.27 -15.35
C ALA A 290 25.79 -1.53 -14.11
N GLY A 291 25.93 -0.69 -13.07
CA GLY A 291 25.20 -0.82 -11.81
C GLY A 291 23.68 -0.73 -11.98
N PRO A 292 23.14 0.36 -12.56
CA PRO A 292 21.71 0.47 -12.82
C PRO A 292 21.15 -0.65 -13.70
N MET A 293 21.90 -1.13 -14.71
CA MET A 293 21.48 -2.26 -15.54
C MET A 293 21.39 -3.56 -14.73
N LEU A 294 22.40 -3.86 -13.90
CA LEU A 294 22.38 -5.01 -13.01
C LEU A 294 21.19 -4.95 -12.04
N ILE A 295 20.98 -3.79 -11.40
CA ILE A 295 19.83 -3.60 -10.49
C ILE A 295 18.51 -3.82 -11.21
N ARG A 296 18.31 -3.26 -12.42
CA ARG A 296 17.08 -3.45 -13.21
C ARG A 296 16.87 -4.92 -13.61
N HIS A 297 17.92 -5.63 -14.00
CA HIS A 297 17.88 -7.06 -14.26
C HIS A 297 17.39 -7.83 -13.03
N LEU A 298 17.97 -7.57 -11.86
CA LEU A 298 17.56 -8.24 -10.61
C LEU A 298 16.10 -7.93 -10.24
N ARG A 299 15.66 -6.68 -10.40
CA ARG A 299 14.24 -6.30 -10.20
C ARG A 299 13.31 -7.08 -11.12
N LYS A 300 13.66 -7.19 -12.41
CA LYS A 300 12.90 -7.96 -13.41
C LYS A 300 12.81 -9.43 -13.01
N ARG A 301 13.93 -10.04 -12.61
CA ARG A 301 13.97 -11.45 -12.19
C ARG A 301 13.11 -11.68 -10.95
N VAL A 302 13.25 -10.86 -9.92
CA VAL A 302 12.42 -10.96 -8.70
C VAL A 302 10.93 -10.90 -9.06
N LEU A 303 10.51 -9.94 -9.89
CA LEU A 303 9.09 -9.82 -10.29
C LEU A 303 8.56 -11.07 -11.00
N LEU A 304 9.33 -11.62 -11.94
CA LEU A 304 8.93 -12.79 -12.72
C LEU A 304 8.99 -14.08 -11.90
N ASP A 305 10.09 -14.29 -11.19
CA ASP A 305 10.42 -15.57 -10.55
C ASP A 305 9.76 -15.73 -9.18
N ASP A 306 9.69 -14.65 -8.38
CA ASP A 306 9.17 -14.71 -7.01
C ASP A 306 7.72 -14.22 -6.90
N TYR A 307 7.33 -13.28 -7.77
CA TYR A 307 6.01 -12.63 -7.71
C TYR A 307 5.06 -13.07 -8.82
N ASN A 308 5.52 -13.77 -9.87
CA ASN A 308 4.69 -14.09 -11.05
C ASN A 308 3.99 -12.85 -11.64
N MET A 309 4.64 -11.69 -11.51
CA MET A 309 4.15 -10.40 -12.00
C MET A 309 4.98 -9.95 -13.18
N ASP A 310 4.35 -9.85 -14.34
CA ASP A 310 4.98 -9.35 -15.56
C ASP A 310 5.07 -7.81 -15.56
N PRO A 311 6.28 -7.23 -15.63
CA PRO A 311 6.48 -5.78 -15.73
C PRO A 311 5.78 -5.12 -16.92
N ARG A 312 5.59 -5.84 -18.05
CA ARG A 312 4.86 -5.29 -19.21
C ARG A 312 3.37 -5.16 -18.92
N THR A 313 2.81 -6.12 -18.21
CA THR A 313 1.44 -6.03 -17.69
C THR A 313 1.31 -4.89 -16.67
N MET A 314 2.31 -4.68 -15.81
CA MET A 314 2.35 -3.53 -14.90
C MET A 314 2.31 -2.20 -15.66
N ILE A 315 3.09 -2.04 -16.73
CA ILE A 315 3.05 -0.86 -17.62
C ILE A 315 1.65 -0.65 -18.19
N ARG A 316 1.04 -1.69 -18.75
CA ARG A 316 -0.29 -1.61 -19.35
C ARG A 316 -1.36 -1.19 -18.35
N TYR A 317 -1.27 -1.68 -17.11
CA TYR A 317 -2.19 -1.30 -16.05
C TYR A 317 -1.92 0.10 -15.50
N THR A 318 -0.67 0.54 -15.40
CA THR A 318 -0.37 1.94 -15.11
C THR A 318 -0.94 2.85 -16.21
N GLN A 319 -0.82 2.45 -17.48
CA GLN A 319 -1.40 3.21 -18.59
C GLN A 319 -2.94 3.32 -18.50
N LYS A 320 -3.62 2.22 -18.16
CA LYS A 320 -5.09 2.16 -18.10
C LYS A 320 -5.67 2.81 -16.83
N TYR A 321 -5.07 2.53 -15.68
CA TYR A 321 -5.64 2.80 -14.37
C TYR A 321 -5.00 3.99 -13.64
N GLY A 322 -4.01 4.65 -14.22
CA GLY A 322 -3.33 5.82 -13.66
C GLY A 322 -1.98 5.48 -13.04
N PRO A 323 -1.31 6.44 -12.37
CA PRO A 323 0.04 6.29 -11.83
C PRO A 323 0.08 5.33 -10.62
N LEU A 324 -0.01 4.03 -10.87
CA LEU A 324 0.01 2.99 -9.85
C LEU A 324 1.35 2.98 -9.10
N ASP A 325 1.33 3.37 -7.82
CA ASP A 325 2.44 3.15 -6.90
C ASP A 325 2.38 1.71 -6.37
N TRP A 326 3.29 0.87 -6.85
CA TRP A 326 3.35 -0.56 -6.52
C TRP A 326 3.69 -0.85 -5.04
N ARG A 327 4.04 0.18 -4.26
CA ARG A 327 4.19 0.10 -2.79
C ARG A 327 2.85 0.16 -2.06
N HIS A 328 1.77 0.47 -2.77
CA HIS A 328 0.42 0.52 -2.23
C HIS A 328 -0.32 -0.81 -2.50
N PRO A 329 -0.91 -1.49 -1.48
CA PRO A 329 -1.53 -2.79 -1.70
C PRO A 329 -2.71 -2.77 -2.67
N ALA A 330 -3.44 -1.65 -2.77
CA ALA A 330 -4.52 -1.52 -3.76
C ALA A 330 -4.03 -1.56 -5.22
N ALA A 331 -2.77 -1.21 -5.51
CA ALA A 331 -2.21 -1.40 -6.86
C ALA A 331 -2.12 -2.90 -7.23
N HIS A 332 -1.83 -3.75 -6.25
CA HIS A 332 -1.85 -5.21 -6.41
C HIS A 332 -3.25 -5.75 -6.59
N ALA A 333 -4.22 -5.19 -5.85
CA ALA A 333 -5.62 -5.53 -6.05
C ALA A 333 -6.06 -5.24 -7.49
N VAL A 334 -5.75 -4.05 -8.03
CA VAL A 334 -5.99 -3.71 -9.45
C VAL A 334 -5.33 -4.73 -10.38
N TYR A 335 -4.05 -5.04 -10.17
CA TYR A 335 -3.32 -5.97 -11.03
C TYR A 335 -3.99 -7.34 -11.09
N TRP A 336 -4.27 -7.94 -9.93
CA TRP A 336 -4.82 -9.30 -9.90
C TRP A 336 -6.27 -9.34 -10.33
N SER A 337 -7.12 -8.38 -9.96
CA SER A 337 -8.52 -8.37 -10.40
C SER A 337 -8.65 -8.11 -11.89
N ALA A 338 -7.92 -7.13 -12.45
CA ALA A 338 -7.94 -6.84 -13.89
C ALA A 338 -7.41 -8.03 -14.70
N ARG A 339 -6.31 -8.66 -14.26
CA ARG A 339 -5.75 -9.85 -14.92
C ARG A 339 -6.73 -11.02 -14.88
N GLY A 340 -7.42 -11.22 -13.76
CA GLY A 340 -8.46 -12.25 -13.64
C GLY A 340 -9.61 -12.05 -14.63
N SER A 341 -10.11 -10.82 -14.76
CA SER A 341 -11.15 -10.49 -15.73
C SER A 341 -10.68 -10.67 -17.18
N GLU A 342 -9.46 -10.25 -17.51
CA GLU A 342 -8.90 -10.40 -18.87
C GLU A 342 -8.71 -11.87 -19.25
N GLU A 343 -8.10 -12.66 -18.38
CA GLU A 343 -7.94 -14.10 -18.56
C GLU A 343 -9.29 -14.81 -18.74
N ALA A 344 -10.31 -14.39 -17.99
CA ALA A 344 -11.66 -14.94 -18.12
C ALA A 344 -12.33 -14.54 -19.44
N LEU A 345 -12.18 -13.29 -19.88
CA LEU A 345 -12.77 -12.78 -21.13
C LEU A 345 -12.27 -13.53 -22.37
N PHE A 346 -11.02 -14.02 -22.38
CA PHE A 346 -10.53 -14.85 -23.49
C PHE A 346 -11.18 -16.25 -23.57
N ARG A 347 -11.89 -16.67 -22.52
CA ARG A 347 -12.46 -18.03 -22.36
C ARG A 347 -13.98 -18.04 -22.26
N VAL A 348 -14.59 -16.86 -22.14
CA VAL A 348 -16.04 -16.73 -22.01
C VAL A 348 -16.74 -16.99 -23.33
N THR A 349 -17.85 -17.69 -23.25
CA THR A 349 -18.80 -17.99 -24.30
C THR A 349 -20.20 -17.72 -23.75
N GLU A 350 -21.21 -17.65 -24.62
CA GLU A 350 -22.59 -17.48 -24.17
C GLU A 350 -23.03 -18.61 -23.22
N ALA A 351 -22.57 -19.84 -23.45
CA ALA A 351 -22.94 -21.02 -22.67
C ALA A 351 -22.34 -21.05 -21.24
N ASN A 352 -21.15 -20.47 -21.03
CA ASN A 352 -20.42 -20.54 -19.76
C ASN A 352 -20.27 -19.19 -19.04
N ARG A 353 -20.93 -18.12 -19.52
CA ARG A 353 -20.83 -16.77 -18.93
C ARG A 353 -21.10 -16.74 -17.43
N LYS A 354 -22.12 -17.48 -16.97
CA LYS A 354 -22.51 -17.58 -15.56
C LYS A 354 -21.46 -18.23 -14.66
N ASP A 355 -20.47 -18.92 -15.23
CA ASP A 355 -19.40 -19.58 -14.47
C ASP A 355 -18.30 -18.57 -14.08
N PHE A 356 -18.32 -17.37 -14.67
CA PHE A 356 -17.36 -16.29 -14.40
C PHE A 356 -17.98 -15.18 -13.57
N ASP A 357 -17.36 -14.91 -12.41
CA ASP A 357 -17.78 -13.87 -11.48
C ASP A 357 -17.17 -12.50 -11.85
N PHE A 358 -17.50 -11.99 -13.05
CA PHE A 358 -16.99 -10.70 -13.54
C PHE A 358 -17.41 -9.56 -12.63
N LEU A 359 -18.67 -9.51 -12.21
CA LEU A 359 -19.21 -8.42 -11.40
C LEU A 359 -18.44 -8.21 -10.09
N ASN A 360 -18.22 -9.28 -9.30
CA ASN A 360 -17.50 -9.11 -8.04
C ASN A 360 -16.00 -8.87 -8.26
N THR A 361 -15.42 -9.42 -9.33
CA THR A 361 -13.99 -9.20 -9.66
C THR A 361 -13.75 -7.76 -10.10
N ASP A 362 -14.60 -7.23 -10.97
CA ASP A 362 -14.53 -5.86 -11.45
C ASP A 362 -14.83 -4.84 -10.35
N ARG A 363 -15.73 -5.17 -9.42
CA ARG A 363 -15.99 -4.35 -8.23
C ARG A 363 -14.73 -4.19 -7.39
N ILE A 364 -13.88 -5.21 -7.26
CA ILE A 364 -12.59 -5.09 -6.55
C ILE A 364 -11.69 -4.09 -7.27
N THR A 365 -11.65 -4.10 -8.60
CA THR A 365 -10.89 -3.09 -9.37
C THR A 365 -11.37 -1.68 -9.06
N ILE A 366 -12.69 -1.42 -9.09
CA ILE A 366 -13.25 -0.10 -8.75
C ILE A 366 -12.87 0.31 -7.33
N GLN A 367 -13.10 -0.57 -6.36
CA GLN A 367 -12.81 -0.30 -4.96
C GLN A 367 -11.32 -0.02 -4.73
N ALA A 368 -10.44 -0.73 -5.44
CA ALA A 368 -9.00 -0.49 -5.39
C ALA A 368 -8.62 0.88 -5.97
N ILE A 369 -9.27 1.34 -7.05
CA ILE A 369 -9.08 2.70 -7.59
C ILE A 369 -9.55 3.77 -6.60
N GLN A 370 -10.68 3.55 -5.91
CA GLN A 370 -11.13 4.45 -4.85
C GLN A 370 -10.11 4.51 -3.70
N GLU A 371 -9.54 3.37 -3.30
CA GLU A 371 -8.50 3.34 -2.27
C GLU A 371 -7.21 4.03 -2.71
N LEU A 372 -6.86 3.94 -3.99
CA LEU A 372 -5.73 4.68 -4.57
C LEU A 372 -6.00 6.18 -4.63
N PHE A 373 -7.24 6.62 -4.89
CA PHE A 373 -7.60 8.03 -4.72
C PHE A 373 -7.46 8.48 -3.25
N ARG A 374 -7.94 7.69 -2.29
CA ARG A 374 -7.92 8.04 -0.86
C ARG A 374 -6.54 8.02 -0.23
N SER A 375 -5.64 7.15 -0.70
CA SER A 375 -4.40 6.84 0.01
C SER A 375 -3.23 6.39 -0.90
N GLY A 376 -3.35 6.54 -2.22
CA GLY A 376 -2.38 6.03 -3.19
C GLY A 376 -1.05 6.75 -3.25
N TRP A 377 -0.91 7.93 -2.62
CA TRP A 377 0.40 8.58 -2.51
C TRP A 377 1.14 8.04 -1.29
N VAL A 378 2.15 7.20 -1.53
CA VAL A 378 2.91 6.52 -0.47
C VAL A 378 4.19 7.29 -0.16
N GLN A 379 4.27 7.85 1.04
CA GLN A 379 5.50 8.32 1.65
C GLN A 379 6.06 7.24 2.55
N TYR A 380 7.12 6.61 2.07
CA TYR A 380 7.86 5.57 2.76
C TYR A 380 9.32 5.70 2.37
N ASP A 381 10.20 5.47 3.35
CA ASP A 381 11.65 5.47 3.17
C ASP A 381 12.24 4.25 3.89
N ILE A 382 13.16 3.57 3.22
CA ILE A 382 13.74 2.32 3.72
C ILE A 382 14.63 2.53 4.95
N VAL A 383 15.27 3.69 5.07
CA VAL A 383 16.13 4.04 6.22
C VAL A 383 15.35 4.54 7.42
N ASN A 384 14.04 4.77 7.26
CA ASN A 384 13.12 5.01 8.35
C ASN A 384 11.81 4.26 8.11
N PRO A 385 11.84 2.92 8.25
CA PRO A 385 10.70 2.09 7.93
C PRO A 385 9.53 2.31 8.89
N ALA A 386 9.76 2.97 10.05
CA ALA A 386 8.72 3.25 11.03
C ALA A 386 7.79 4.39 10.58
N PHE A 387 8.33 5.39 9.90
CA PHE A 387 7.57 6.54 9.41
C PHE A 387 7.02 6.28 8.00
N MET A 388 5.78 5.79 7.96
CA MET A 388 5.00 5.64 6.72
C MET A 388 3.77 6.53 6.76
N ARG A 389 3.50 7.19 5.64
CA ARG A 389 2.27 7.95 5.42
C ARG A 389 1.68 7.65 4.06
N ASN A 390 0.37 7.53 4.03
CA ASN A 390 -0.40 7.51 2.80
C ASN A 390 -1.24 8.78 2.74
N LEU A 391 -1.19 9.47 1.60
CA LEU A 391 -1.99 10.65 1.33
C LEU A 391 -2.91 10.41 0.12
N PRO A 392 -4.00 11.17 -0.02
CA PRO A 392 -4.85 11.07 -1.18
C PRO A 392 -4.13 11.51 -2.48
N HIS A 393 -4.50 10.90 -3.60
CA HIS A 393 -3.79 11.02 -4.88
C HIS A 393 -4.75 11.46 -6.01
N ALA A 394 -4.65 12.73 -6.41
CA ALA A 394 -5.58 13.38 -7.35
C ALA A 394 -5.68 12.70 -8.73
N ASP A 395 -4.59 12.11 -9.24
CA ASP A 395 -4.57 11.53 -10.59
C ASP A 395 -5.55 10.36 -10.79
N PHE A 396 -6.11 9.80 -9.71
CA PHE A 396 -7.15 8.76 -9.80
C PHE A 396 -8.57 9.33 -9.92
N ILE A 397 -8.77 10.63 -9.67
CA ILE A 397 -10.07 11.30 -9.82
C ILE A 397 -10.68 11.09 -11.22
N PRO A 398 -9.97 11.37 -12.34
CA PRO A 398 -10.53 11.19 -13.68
C PRO A 398 -10.65 9.72 -14.12
N ILE A 399 -10.01 8.78 -13.40
CA ILE A 399 -10.01 7.35 -13.76
C ILE A 399 -11.30 6.69 -13.30
N TYR A 400 -11.77 7.03 -12.10
CA TYR A 400 -12.95 6.42 -11.49
C TYR A 400 -14.21 6.47 -12.37
N PRO A 401 -14.67 7.64 -12.90
CA PRO A 401 -15.88 7.69 -13.72
C PRO A 401 -15.73 6.89 -15.02
N LYS A 402 -14.56 6.96 -15.68
CA LYS A 402 -14.29 6.19 -16.91
C LYS A 402 -14.41 4.69 -16.68
N LEU A 403 -13.89 4.22 -15.54
CA LEU A 403 -13.97 2.81 -15.17
C LEU A 403 -15.41 2.41 -14.80
N LEU A 404 -16.14 3.27 -14.10
CA LEU A 404 -17.56 3.03 -13.83
C LEU A 404 -18.36 2.86 -15.12
N ASP A 405 -18.14 3.71 -16.13
CA ASP A 405 -18.83 3.61 -17.42
C ASP A 405 -18.51 2.30 -18.14
N GLU A 406 -17.22 1.89 -18.19
CA GLU A 406 -16.79 0.60 -18.77
C GLU A 406 -17.49 -0.58 -18.08
N LEU A 407 -17.60 -0.52 -16.76
CA LEU A 407 -18.15 -1.60 -15.96
C LEU A 407 -19.66 -1.66 -15.98
N ALA A 408 -20.33 -0.50 -15.96
CA ALA A 408 -21.77 -0.40 -16.17
C ALA A 408 -22.17 -0.94 -17.55
N ALA A 409 -21.39 -0.63 -18.60
CA ALA A 409 -21.67 -1.09 -19.96
C ALA A 409 -21.62 -2.61 -20.14
N ARG A 410 -20.88 -3.33 -19.29
CA ARG A 410 -20.77 -4.81 -19.34
C ARG A 410 -21.51 -5.52 -18.20
N SER A 411 -22.19 -4.78 -17.34
CA SER A 411 -22.86 -5.31 -16.15
C SER A 411 -24.32 -5.66 -16.45
N ASP A 412 -24.74 -6.84 -16.03
CA ASP A 412 -26.15 -7.23 -16.03
C ASP A 412 -26.90 -6.69 -14.79
N PHE A 413 -26.19 -6.02 -13.86
CA PHE A 413 -26.70 -5.61 -12.54
C PHE A 413 -27.29 -4.20 -12.49
N ASP A 414 -26.80 -3.26 -13.30
CA ASP A 414 -27.25 -1.85 -13.30
C ASP A 414 -27.46 -1.38 -14.74
N THR A 415 -28.51 -0.59 -14.98
CA THR A 415 -28.86 -0.09 -16.31
C THR A 415 -29.13 1.40 -16.27
N PRO A 416 -28.83 2.17 -17.34
CA PRO A 416 -29.11 3.60 -17.42
C PRO A 416 -30.59 3.97 -17.25
N THR A 417 -31.48 2.98 -17.37
CA THR A 417 -32.94 3.14 -17.29
C THR A 417 -33.51 3.05 -15.87
N ARG A 418 -32.69 2.75 -14.85
CA ARG A 418 -33.16 2.69 -13.46
C ARG A 418 -33.37 4.10 -12.88
N VAL A 419 -34.42 4.25 -12.10
CA VAL A 419 -34.73 5.49 -11.34
C VAL A 419 -33.63 5.81 -10.31
N TYR A 420 -32.98 4.79 -9.76
CA TYR A 420 -31.81 4.91 -8.89
C TYR A 420 -30.73 3.93 -9.36
N SER A 421 -29.60 4.47 -9.82
CA SER A 421 -28.40 3.69 -10.15
C SER A 421 -27.41 3.79 -8.99
N PHE A 422 -26.93 2.63 -8.54
CA PHE A 422 -25.93 2.57 -7.47
C PHE A 422 -24.60 3.18 -7.94
N TYR A 423 -24.25 2.98 -9.22
CA TYR A 423 -23.07 3.60 -9.81
C TYR A 423 -23.22 5.11 -9.94
N ALA A 424 -24.42 5.61 -10.28
CA ALA A 424 -24.68 7.04 -10.33
C ALA A 424 -24.52 7.70 -8.95
N ALA A 425 -25.17 7.17 -7.90
CA ALA A 425 -25.04 7.72 -6.56
C ALA A 425 -23.59 7.69 -6.04
N GLY A 426 -22.84 6.61 -6.34
CA GLY A 426 -21.43 6.51 -6.01
C GLY A 426 -20.57 7.53 -6.77
N ASN A 427 -20.88 7.81 -8.03
CA ASN A 427 -20.17 8.80 -8.84
C ASN A 427 -20.46 10.24 -8.40
N GLU A 428 -21.70 10.55 -8.01
CA GLU A 428 -22.05 11.87 -7.45
C GLU A 428 -21.19 12.19 -6.22
N ASN A 429 -21.13 11.28 -5.25
CA ASN A 429 -20.30 11.43 -4.06
C ASN A 429 -18.81 11.57 -4.41
N HIS A 430 -18.31 10.76 -5.34
CA HIS A 430 -16.92 10.86 -5.81
C HIS A 430 -16.61 12.23 -6.41
N ILE A 431 -17.51 12.81 -7.22
CA ILE A 431 -17.32 14.14 -7.80
C ILE A 431 -17.28 15.21 -6.69
N LYS A 432 -18.22 15.18 -5.73
CA LYS A 432 -18.25 16.13 -4.60
C LYS A 432 -16.97 16.03 -3.75
N ASP A 433 -16.53 14.82 -3.42
CA ASP A 433 -15.28 14.56 -2.70
C ASP A 433 -14.07 15.10 -3.46
N SER A 434 -14.05 14.90 -4.77
CA SER A 434 -12.98 15.36 -5.67
C SER A 434 -12.88 16.88 -5.70
N ILE A 435 -14.00 17.59 -5.80
CA ILE A 435 -14.03 19.06 -5.79
C ILE A 435 -13.42 19.60 -4.48
N ARG A 436 -13.86 19.08 -3.33
CA ARG A 436 -13.32 19.48 -2.02
C ARG A 436 -11.82 19.22 -1.92
N PHE A 437 -11.39 18.03 -2.33
CA PHE A 437 -9.99 17.66 -2.30
C PHE A 437 -9.12 18.54 -3.20
N LEU A 438 -9.55 18.80 -4.43
CA LEU A 438 -8.87 19.67 -5.39
C LEU A 438 -8.78 21.11 -4.90
N TYR A 439 -9.87 21.62 -4.31
CA TYR A 439 -9.89 22.96 -3.73
C TYR A 439 -8.88 23.08 -2.58
N ARG A 440 -8.90 22.13 -1.64
CA ARG A 440 -8.00 22.12 -0.47
C ARG A 440 -6.52 22.15 -0.86
N ARG A 441 -6.14 21.40 -1.89
CA ARG A 441 -4.74 21.33 -2.37
C ARG A 441 -4.32 22.49 -3.28
N GLY A 442 -5.20 23.46 -3.51
CA GLY A 442 -4.93 24.63 -4.35
C GLY A 442 -5.10 24.41 -5.85
N ASP A 443 -5.65 23.27 -6.29
CA ASP A 443 -5.99 23.02 -7.69
C ASP A 443 -7.36 23.63 -8.03
N LEU A 444 -7.44 24.95 -7.91
CA LEU A 444 -8.70 25.69 -8.04
C LEU A 444 -9.30 25.54 -9.45
N LYS A 445 -8.44 25.41 -10.47
CA LYS A 445 -8.86 25.20 -11.85
C LYS A 445 -9.55 23.85 -12.00
N ALA A 446 -8.92 22.76 -11.55
CA ALA A 446 -9.55 21.45 -11.63
C ALA A 446 -10.80 21.36 -10.74
N ALA A 447 -10.78 21.96 -9.54
CA ALA A 447 -11.95 22.02 -8.67
C ALA A 447 -13.15 22.67 -9.37
N GLU A 448 -12.93 23.79 -10.06
CA GLU A 448 -13.93 24.49 -10.84
C GLU A 448 -14.41 23.67 -12.05
N GLU A 449 -13.52 22.98 -12.75
CA GLU A 449 -13.89 22.07 -13.85
C GLU A 449 -14.80 20.93 -13.37
N TYR A 450 -14.46 20.28 -12.26
CA TYR A 450 -15.31 19.24 -11.66
C TYR A 450 -16.62 19.80 -11.10
N TYR A 451 -16.62 21.03 -10.59
CA TYR A 451 -17.84 21.68 -10.13
C TYR A 451 -18.81 21.95 -11.28
N ARG A 452 -18.32 22.39 -12.44
CA ARG A 452 -19.13 22.50 -13.66
C ARG A 452 -19.59 21.14 -14.17
N TYR A 453 -18.73 20.13 -14.08
CA TYR A 453 -19.08 18.77 -14.46
C TYR A 453 -20.22 18.22 -13.61
N LEU A 454 -20.18 18.39 -12.28
CA LEU A 454 -21.25 17.97 -11.37
C LEU A 454 -22.62 18.52 -11.80
N ARG A 455 -22.67 19.79 -12.22
CA ARG A 455 -23.90 20.49 -12.61
C ARG A 455 -24.45 20.10 -13.99
N THR A 456 -23.61 19.51 -14.83
CA THR A 456 -23.98 19.11 -16.20
C THR A 456 -23.97 17.59 -16.40
N TRP A 457 -23.56 16.83 -15.38
CA TRP A 457 -23.45 15.39 -15.45
C TRP A 457 -24.83 14.73 -15.59
N PRO A 458 -25.09 13.93 -16.64
CA PRO A 458 -26.42 13.37 -16.91
C PRO A 458 -26.98 12.45 -15.83
N GLY A 459 -26.13 11.87 -14.98
CA GLY A 459 -26.54 10.98 -13.90
C GLY A 459 -26.93 11.68 -12.59
N LEU A 460 -26.85 13.03 -12.54
CA LEU A 460 -27.21 13.81 -11.35
C LEU A 460 -28.70 13.64 -11.03
N ASN A 461 -29.04 13.44 -9.76
CA ASN A 461 -30.44 13.37 -9.34
C ASN A 461 -31.12 14.75 -9.37
N THR A 462 -31.65 15.14 -10.52
CA THR A 462 -32.33 16.43 -10.75
C THR A 462 -33.67 16.57 -10.02
N HIS A 463 -34.19 15.49 -9.41
CA HIS A 463 -35.46 15.49 -8.67
C HIS A 463 -35.27 15.86 -7.19
N ASN A 464 -34.06 16.21 -6.75
CA ASN A 464 -33.77 16.69 -5.40
C ASN A 464 -33.58 18.23 -5.39
N PRO A 465 -34.58 19.02 -4.95
CA PRO A 465 -34.49 20.49 -4.91
C PRO A 465 -33.38 21.02 -3.99
N GLU A 466 -33.09 20.33 -2.88
CA GLU A 466 -32.02 20.71 -1.96
C GLU A 466 -30.65 20.59 -2.63
N LEU A 467 -30.43 19.53 -3.40
CA LEU A 467 -29.19 19.33 -4.15
C LEU A 467 -28.97 20.44 -5.18
N GLN A 468 -30.03 20.86 -5.90
CA GLN A 468 -29.96 21.94 -6.89
C GLN A 468 -29.61 23.28 -6.24
N ALA A 469 -30.18 23.60 -5.08
CA ALA A 469 -29.82 24.81 -4.34
C ALA A 469 -28.34 24.79 -3.90
N LYS A 470 -27.81 23.62 -3.51
CA LYS A 470 -26.42 23.49 -3.06
C LYS A 470 -25.39 23.66 -4.16
N ILE A 471 -25.65 23.19 -5.37
CA ILE A 471 -24.67 23.22 -6.48
C ILE A 471 -24.75 24.50 -7.35
N THR A 472 -25.52 25.49 -6.93
CA THR A 472 -25.69 26.77 -7.64
C THR A 472 -24.95 27.95 -7.00
N VAL A 473 -24.44 27.79 -5.78
CA VAL A 473 -23.60 28.80 -5.10
C VAL A 473 -22.19 28.89 -5.73
N PRO A 474 -21.40 29.94 -5.45
CA PRO A 474 -19.99 29.99 -5.87
C PRO A 474 -19.17 28.80 -5.35
N LEU A 475 -18.17 28.33 -6.11
CA LEU A 475 -17.35 27.15 -5.73
C LEU A 475 -16.82 27.20 -4.30
N ARG A 476 -16.28 28.36 -3.88
CA ARG A 476 -15.79 28.54 -2.51
C ARG A 476 -16.89 28.29 -1.47
N GLU A 477 -18.08 28.84 -1.71
CA GLU A 477 -19.23 28.66 -0.83
C GLU A 477 -19.73 27.21 -0.86
N PHE A 478 -19.72 26.55 -2.02
CA PHE A 478 -20.04 25.13 -2.15
C PHE A 478 -19.09 24.26 -1.31
N VAL A 479 -17.77 24.47 -1.47
CA VAL A 479 -16.76 23.71 -0.72
C VAL A 479 -16.91 23.93 0.77
N VAL A 480 -17.13 25.19 1.20
CA VAL A 480 -17.44 25.49 2.59
C VAL A 480 -18.69 24.71 3.00
N ASN A 481 -19.84 24.94 2.37
CA ASN A 481 -21.12 24.33 2.73
C ASN A 481 -21.07 22.79 2.82
N GLU A 482 -20.38 22.11 1.91
CA GLU A 482 -20.20 20.64 1.94
C GLU A 482 -19.38 20.14 3.14
N ILE A 483 -18.59 21.01 3.75
CA ILE A 483 -17.86 20.76 5.00
C ILE A 483 -18.72 21.16 6.21
N VAL A 484 -19.54 22.21 6.08
CA VAL A 484 -20.41 22.78 7.14
C VAL A 484 -21.67 21.98 7.41
N GLU A 485 -22.20 21.31 6.38
CA GLU A 485 -23.46 20.57 6.47
C GLU A 485 -23.45 19.57 7.64
N ASP A 486 -24.59 19.41 8.32
CA ASP A 486 -24.75 18.70 9.59
C ASP A 486 -24.06 19.33 10.83
N ALA A 487 -23.88 20.65 10.88
CA ALA A 487 -23.32 21.40 12.01
C ALA A 487 -21.87 21.03 12.38
N ARG A 488 -21.11 20.51 11.41
CA ARG A 488 -19.71 20.08 11.57
C ARG A 488 -18.78 21.22 12.00
N GLU A 489 -19.04 22.46 11.60
CA GLU A 489 -18.25 23.64 12.04
C GLU A 489 -18.44 24.00 13.51
N THR A 490 -19.56 23.66 14.13
CA THR A 490 -19.72 23.90 15.58
C THR A 490 -19.00 22.87 16.41
N ASN A 491 -18.61 21.75 15.79
CA ASN A 491 -17.93 20.65 16.46
C ASN A 491 -16.40 20.86 16.41
N PRO A 492 -15.74 21.16 17.54
CA PRO A 492 -14.28 21.35 17.58
C PRO A 492 -13.50 20.14 17.02
N THR A 493 -14.06 18.93 17.13
CA THR A 493 -13.40 17.71 16.65
C THR A 493 -13.29 17.69 15.13
N VAL A 494 -14.35 18.07 14.42
CA VAL A 494 -14.37 18.04 12.95
C VAL A 494 -13.50 19.15 12.39
N ALA A 495 -13.58 20.35 12.97
CA ALA A 495 -12.71 21.46 12.61
C ALA A 495 -11.23 21.13 12.79
N MET A 496 -10.88 20.49 13.92
CA MET A 496 -9.53 20.01 14.18
C MET A 496 -9.09 18.95 13.16
N GLN A 497 -9.96 18.02 12.75
CA GLN A 497 -9.63 17.01 11.73
C GLN A 497 -9.32 17.64 10.36
N GLU A 498 -10.10 18.63 9.93
CA GLU A 498 -9.87 19.35 8.67
C GLU A 498 -8.55 20.13 8.69
N ILE A 499 -8.30 20.90 9.75
CA ILE A 499 -7.05 21.66 9.92
C ILE A 499 -5.86 20.71 9.99
N ALA A 500 -5.94 19.63 10.79
CA ALA A 500 -4.87 18.64 10.90
C ALA A 500 -4.59 17.94 9.57
N GLY A 501 -5.62 17.59 8.79
CA GLY A 501 -5.45 16.95 7.48
C GLY A 501 -4.74 17.85 6.47
N ALA A 502 -5.07 19.14 6.47
CA ALA A 502 -4.39 20.14 5.65
C ALA A 502 -2.94 20.35 6.12
N LEU A 503 -2.69 20.55 7.42
CA LEU A 503 -1.32 20.69 7.96
C LEU A 503 -0.46 19.44 7.70
N MET A 504 -1.02 18.24 7.85
CA MET A 504 -0.35 16.99 7.50
C MET A 504 0.08 16.98 6.02
N SER A 505 -0.82 17.39 5.11
CA SER A 505 -0.51 17.48 3.69
C SER A 505 0.54 18.55 3.40
N ALA A 506 0.45 19.72 4.05
CA ALA A 506 1.44 20.79 3.93
C ALA A 506 2.84 20.33 4.33
N PHE A 507 2.97 19.59 5.43
CA PHE A 507 4.28 19.17 5.95
C PHE A 507 4.82 17.93 5.25
N VAL A 508 3.97 16.95 4.93
CA VAL A 508 4.42 15.71 4.27
C VAL A 508 4.52 15.87 2.74
N ALA A 509 3.47 16.32 2.06
CA ALA A 509 3.54 16.53 0.61
C ALA A 509 4.33 17.80 0.28
N GLY A 510 4.18 18.86 1.08
CA GLY A 510 4.90 20.12 0.85
C GLY A 510 6.35 20.08 1.31
N LEU A 511 6.61 20.09 2.62
CA LEU A 511 7.98 20.19 3.13
C LEU A 511 8.81 18.92 2.86
N LEU A 512 8.31 17.74 3.25
CA LEU A 512 9.09 16.49 3.12
C LEU A 512 9.30 16.08 1.66
N ALA A 513 8.26 16.12 0.83
CA ALA A 513 8.40 15.78 -0.59
C ALA A 513 8.90 16.93 -1.48
N GLY A 514 8.98 18.16 -0.97
CA GLY A 514 9.57 19.31 -1.67
C GLY A 514 8.60 20.00 -2.64
N ASP A 515 7.31 20.02 -2.34
CA ASP A 515 6.26 20.64 -3.16
C ASP A 515 5.79 21.96 -2.53
N GLU A 516 6.46 23.06 -2.88
CA GLU A 516 6.20 24.37 -2.27
C GLU A 516 4.75 24.84 -2.47
N GLN A 517 4.16 24.55 -3.64
CA GLN A 517 2.77 24.91 -3.91
C GLN A 517 1.81 24.16 -2.97
N GLN A 518 2.00 22.85 -2.78
CA GLN A 518 1.22 22.09 -1.81
C GLN A 518 1.37 22.61 -0.39
N PHE A 519 2.59 22.99 0.01
CA PHE A 519 2.80 23.61 1.32
C PHE A 519 1.94 24.87 1.46
N ARG A 520 2.06 25.81 0.52
CA ARG A 520 1.35 27.09 0.57
C ARG A 520 -0.16 26.92 0.56
N SER A 521 -0.70 26.16 -0.39
CA SER A 521 -2.15 26.00 -0.54
C SER A 521 -2.80 25.31 0.65
N ASN A 522 -2.16 24.28 1.23
CA ASN A 522 -2.71 23.64 2.43
C ASN A 522 -2.60 24.53 3.67
N ILE A 523 -1.55 25.34 3.81
CA ILE A 523 -1.43 26.32 4.91
C ILE A 523 -2.51 27.40 4.79
N GLU A 524 -2.73 27.94 3.59
CA GLU A 524 -3.78 28.94 3.32
C GLU A 524 -5.17 28.38 3.61
N TYR A 525 -5.45 27.14 3.17
CA TYR A 525 -6.71 26.46 3.47
C TYR A 525 -6.90 26.23 4.98
N ALA A 526 -5.88 25.73 5.66
CA ALA A 526 -5.94 25.46 7.10
C ALA A 526 -6.20 26.75 7.89
N ARG A 527 -5.56 27.87 7.49
CA ARG A 527 -5.78 29.19 8.10
C ARG A 527 -7.19 29.71 7.83
N MET A 528 -7.64 29.64 6.58
CA MET A 528 -9.01 30.05 6.22
C MET A 528 -10.05 29.33 7.08
N PHE A 529 -9.87 28.02 7.28
CA PHE A 529 -10.79 27.22 8.08
C PHE A 529 -10.72 27.55 9.57
N HIS A 530 -9.51 27.72 10.11
CA HIS A 530 -9.29 28.16 11.49
C HIS A 530 -9.95 29.51 11.78
N ASP A 531 -9.76 30.50 10.91
CA ASP A 531 -10.33 31.84 11.05
C ASP A 531 -11.86 31.79 11.03
N ARG A 532 -12.44 30.99 10.11
CA ARG A 532 -13.89 30.79 10.00
C ARG A 532 -14.46 30.18 11.28
N TYR A 533 -13.86 29.10 11.79
CA TYR A 533 -14.27 28.45 13.02
C TYR A 533 -14.24 29.41 14.21
N GLN A 534 -13.18 30.20 14.35
CA GLN A 534 -13.05 31.18 15.43
C GLN A 534 -14.10 32.29 15.34
N GLN A 535 -14.44 32.77 14.14
CA GLN A 535 -15.53 33.74 13.93
C GLN A 535 -16.90 33.18 14.32
N GLU A 536 -17.17 31.92 14.01
CA GLU A 536 -18.43 31.26 14.40
C GLU A 536 -18.53 31.03 15.91
N GLN A 537 -17.47 30.55 16.54
CA GLN A 537 -17.46 30.38 18.00
C GLN A 537 -17.57 31.73 18.72
N GLY A 538 -16.90 32.77 18.19
CA GLY A 538 -16.96 34.13 18.68
C GLY A 538 -18.34 34.78 18.55
N SER A 539 -19.12 34.44 17.52
CA SER A 539 -20.46 35.00 17.27
C SER A 539 -21.58 34.25 18.00
N VAL A 540 -21.45 32.94 18.22
CA VAL A 540 -22.52 32.10 18.82
C VAL A 540 -22.46 32.06 20.36
N ARG A 541 -21.31 32.28 21.00
CA ARG A 541 -21.14 32.05 22.46
C ARG A 541 -20.82 33.26 23.33
N THR A 542 -20.39 34.39 22.76
CA THR A 542 -20.13 35.63 23.54
C THR A 542 -21.40 36.26 24.10
N VAL A 543 -22.59 35.87 23.64
CA VAL A 543 -23.86 36.46 24.08
C VAL A 543 -24.43 35.80 25.36
N VAL A 544 -23.98 34.61 25.77
CA VAL A 544 -24.73 33.83 26.79
C VAL A 544 -24.05 33.63 28.15
N THR A 545 -22.72 33.69 28.33
CA THR A 545 -22.15 33.33 29.66
C THR A 545 -20.88 34.03 30.17
N GLY A 546 -20.31 35.03 29.50
CA GLY A 546 -19.20 35.82 30.07
C GLY A 546 -17.93 35.03 30.47
N GLN A 547 -17.81 33.76 30.08
CA GLN A 547 -16.58 32.98 30.16
C GLN A 547 -16.00 32.87 28.75
N GLU A 548 -14.75 33.29 28.56
CA GLU A 548 -14.01 33.05 27.33
C GLU A 548 -14.09 31.55 26.96
N GLY A 549 -14.39 31.30 25.68
CA GLY A 549 -14.86 30.01 25.20
C GLY A 549 -13.83 28.90 25.37
N ARG A 550 -14.15 27.92 26.25
CA ARG A 550 -13.39 26.65 26.44
C ARG A 550 -13.21 25.77 25.19
N MET A 551 -13.62 26.24 24.00
CA MET A 551 -13.54 25.52 22.72
C MET A 551 -12.82 26.32 21.62
N ALA A 552 -12.26 27.49 21.93
CA ALA A 552 -11.46 28.23 20.96
C ALA A 552 -10.11 27.55 20.71
N PHE A 553 -9.63 27.58 19.48
CA PHE A 553 -8.29 27.09 19.15
C PHE A 553 -7.22 28.13 19.53
N PRO A 554 -5.97 27.71 19.80
CA PRO A 554 -4.85 28.64 19.90
C PRO A 554 -4.65 29.41 18.57
N PRO A 555 -3.89 30.52 18.57
CA PRO A 555 -3.51 31.21 17.35
C PRO A 555 -2.96 30.24 16.30
N PHE A 556 -3.34 30.43 15.03
CA PHE A 556 -3.03 29.48 13.96
C PHE A 556 -1.53 29.18 13.86
N ASP A 557 -0.66 30.18 13.98
CA ASP A 557 0.79 29.98 13.86
C ASP A 557 1.36 29.13 15.01
N GLN A 558 0.79 29.24 16.22
CA GLN A 558 1.13 28.37 17.35
C GLN A 558 0.65 26.95 17.10
N MET A 559 -0.56 26.80 16.56
CA MET A 559 -1.15 25.51 16.20
C MET A 559 -0.30 24.80 15.12
N ALA A 560 0.00 25.49 14.02
CA ALA A 560 0.80 24.98 12.92
C ALA A 560 2.21 24.55 13.38
N ALA A 561 2.87 25.36 14.22
CA ALA A 561 4.17 25.00 14.79
C ALA A 561 4.11 23.79 15.72
N THR A 562 3.05 23.67 16.54
CA THR A 562 2.83 22.50 17.40
C THR A 562 2.63 21.23 16.58
N PHE A 563 1.85 21.32 15.50
CA PHE A 563 1.67 20.21 14.56
C PHE A 563 2.97 19.83 13.85
N LEU A 564 3.76 20.80 13.40
CA LEU A 564 5.05 20.53 12.77
C LEU A 564 6.00 19.84 13.75
N ALA A 565 6.15 20.36 14.97
CA ALA A 565 7.02 19.79 15.99
C ALA A 565 6.62 18.35 16.34
N GLY A 566 5.33 18.09 16.54
CA GLY A 566 4.83 16.73 16.81
C GLY A 566 5.04 15.78 15.64
N LEU A 567 4.85 16.25 14.40
CA LEU A 567 5.12 15.43 13.20
C LEU A 567 6.62 15.18 12.99
N VAL A 568 7.47 16.16 13.28
CA VAL A 568 8.93 16.01 13.26
C VAL A 568 9.39 15.01 14.32
N GLU A 569 8.83 15.07 15.54
CA GLU A 569 9.09 14.08 16.59
C GLU A 569 8.68 12.67 16.16
N GLU A 570 7.47 12.51 15.59
CA GLU A 570 7.02 11.22 15.10
C GLU A 570 7.85 10.69 13.91
N ALA A 571 8.24 11.59 12.99
CA ALA A 571 9.07 11.23 11.86
C ALA A 571 10.50 10.88 12.29
N GLY A 572 11.01 11.47 13.38
CA GLY A 572 12.38 11.25 13.84
C GLY A 572 13.41 11.57 12.77
N ILE A 573 14.54 10.85 12.77
CA ILE A 573 15.63 11.02 11.82
C ILE A 573 15.51 9.93 10.74
N PRO A 574 15.69 10.25 9.44
CA PRO A 574 16.09 11.55 8.88
C PRO A 574 14.97 12.47 8.37
N GLN A 575 13.71 12.04 8.31
CA GLN A 575 12.64 12.80 7.65
C GLN A 575 12.17 14.03 8.45
N GLY A 576 12.24 13.99 9.78
CA GLY A 576 11.95 15.14 10.65
C GLY A 576 12.86 16.34 10.34
N PRO A 577 14.19 16.18 10.31
CA PRO A 577 15.13 17.21 9.88
C PRO A 577 14.83 17.79 8.49
N VAL A 578 14.43 16.96 7.51
CA VAL A 578 14.08 17.44 6.16
C VAL A 578 12.88 18.39 6.21
N MET A 579 11.82 18.03 6.94
CA MET A 579 10.64 18.90 7.11
C MET A 579 11.01 20.19 7.82
N TYR A 580 11.75 20.10 8.92
CA TYR A 580 12.18 21.25 9.70
C TYR A 580 13.03 22.24 8.89
N ARG A 581 14.01 21.75 8.13
CA ARG A 581 14.95 22.58 7.34
C ARG A 581 14.27 23.30 6.18
N ARG A 582 13.20 22.73 5.63
CA ARG A 582 12.43 23.34 4.53
C ARG A 582 11.29 24.24 5.01
N ALA A 583 10.97 24.22 6.31
CA ALA A 583 9.95 25.09 6.87
C ALA A 583 10.36 26.58 6.75
N PRO A 584 9.41 27.50 6.52
CA PRO A 584 9.69 28.93 6.59
C PRO A 584 10.26 29.34 7.95
N ALA A 585 11.12 30.37 7.97
CA ALA A 585 11.90 30.76 9.16
C ALA A 585 11.05 30.95 10.44
N ASP A 586 9.87 31.56 10.35
CA ASP A 586 8.98 31.75 11.51
C ASP A 586 8.46 30.41 12.06
N LEU A 587 7.96 29.55 11.17
CA LEU A 587 7.45 28.23 11.53
C LEU A 587 8.58 27.34 12.10
N GLN A 588 9.76 27.43 11.49
CA GLN A 588 10.96 26.74 11.94
C GLN A 588 11.39 27.19 13.34
N GLY A 589 11.44 28.50 13.61
CA GLY A 589 11.83 29.03 14.92
C GLY A 589 10.85 28.67 16.04
N ARG A 590 9.54 28.71 15.76
CA ARG A 590 8.51 28.23 16.68
C ARG A 590 8.59 26.73 16.94
N ALA A 591 8.82 25.93 15.90
CA ALA A 591 8.96 24.49 16.04
C ALA A 591 10.24 24.11 16.81
N TYR A 592 11.34 24.84 16.61
CA TYR A 592 12.62 24.61 17.30
C TYR A 592 12.46 24.60 18.82
N VAL A 593 11.87 25.67 19.38
CA VAL A 593 11.71 25.81 20.84
C VAL A 593 10.76 24.78 21.45
N LEU A 594 9.87 24.19 20.64
CA LEU A 594 9.07 23.04 21.05
C LEU A 594 9.89 21.75 21.03
N LEU A 595 10.65 21.52 19.96
CA LEU A 595 11.48 20.33 19.80
C LEU A 595 12.55 20.20 20.89
N GLU A 596 13.08 21.32 21.40
CA GLU A 596 13.98 21.34 22.58
C GLU A 596 13.41 20.60 23.80
N ARG A 597 12.09 20.43 23.88
CA ARG A 597 11.37 19.81 25.01
C ARG A 597 10.81 18.41 24.71
N THR A 598 11.06 17.88 23.52
CA THR A 598 10.52 16.59 23.07
C THR A 598 11.42 15.42 23.44
N ASN A 599 10.90 14.19 23.35
CA ASN A 599 11.72 12.99 23.53
C ASN A 599 12.75 12.84 22.41
N LEU A 600 12.46 13.39 21.22
CA LEU A 600 13.40 13.42 20.10
C LEU A 600 14.70 14.14 20.49
N ARG A 601 14.64 15.25 21.24
CA ARG A 601 15.85 15.94 21.73
C ARG A 601 16.72 15.02 22.58
N ALA A 602 16.12 14.39 23.58
CA ALA A 602 16.84 13.48 24.48
C ALA A 602 17.44 12.28 23.72
N MET A 603 16.71 11.72 22.74
CA MET A 603 17.19 10.64 21.89
C MET A 603 18.40 11.07 21.06
N VAL A 604 18.35 12.26 20.44
CA VAL A 604 19.47 12.77 19.62
C VAL A 604 20.68 13.11 20.46
N ASP A 605 20.50 13.70 21.64
CA ASP A 605 21.62 13.97 22.57
C ASP A 605 22.29 12.65 23.00
N GLN A 606 21.51 11.59 23.26
CA GLN A 606 22.04 10.26 23.54
C GLN A 606 22.81 9.69 22.34
N MET A 607 22.27 9.79 21.12
CA MET A 607 22.97 9.39 19.90
C MET A 607 24.28 10.17 19.72
N ALA A 608 24.32 11.44 20.10
CA ALA A 608 25.52 12.26 20.00
C ALA A 608 26.64 11.78 20.91
N THR A 609 26.31 11.25 22.10
CA THR A 609 27.31 10.58 22.97
C THR A 609 27.92 9.31 22.33
N GLN A 610 27.27 8.76 21.30
CA GLN A 610 27.72 7.59 20.54
C GLN A 610 28.37 7.98 19.20
N GLY A 611 28.73 9.24 19.00
CA GLY A 611 29.42 9.74 17.80
C GLY A 611 28.52 10.16 16.65
N GLN A 612 27.20 10.23 16.85
CA GLN A 612 26.29 10.86 15.88
C GLN A 612 26.34 12.40 16.00
N PRO A 613 25.88 13.15 14.98
CA PRO A 613 25.79 14.60 15.07
C PRO A 613 24.87 15.08 16.20
N PRO A 614 25.19 16.21 16.88
CA PRO A 614 24.37 16.77 17.95
C PRO A 614 23.05 17.34 17.42
N PHE A 615 22.10 17.62 18.33
CA PHE A 615 20.75 18.07 17.99
C PHE A 615 20.72 19.26 17.02
N ASP A 616 21.52 20.30 17.29
CA ASP A 616 21.56 21.53 16.48
C ASP A 616 22.12 21.29 15.06
N VAL A 617 22.82 20.17 14.84
CA VAL A 617 23.24 19.78 13.49
C VAL A 617 22.09 19.12 12.73
N TRP A 618 21.16 18.44 13.40
CA TRP A 618 19.95 17.94 12.74
C TRP A 618 18.91 19.06 12.55
N PHE A 619 18.74 19.89 13.58
CA PHE A 619 17.77 20.96 13.70
C PHE A 619 18.48 22.30 13.96
N PRO A 620 19.03 22.96 12.94
CA PRO A 620 19.78 24.20 13.13
C PRO A 620 18.90 25.32 13.70
N PRO A 621 19.34 26.01 14.78
CA PRO A 621 18.53 27.05 15.38
C PRO A 621 18.28 28.22 14.42
N PRO A 622 17.12 28.89 14.50
CA PRO A 622 16.84 30.08 13.69
C PRO A 622 17.88 31.18 13.96
N ASN A 623 18.20 31.99 12.94
CA ASN A 623 19.16 33.10 13.04
C ASN A 623 20.51 32.71 13.68
N ASN A 624 21.02 31.51 13.39
CA ASN A 624 22.27 30.97 13.96
C ASN A 624 22.29 30.92 15.51
N GLY A 625 21.12 30.79 16.15
CA GLY A 625 21.03 30.71 17.61
C GLY A 625 21.06 32.05 18.33
N ASP A 626 20.66 33.15 17.68
CA ASP A 626 20.46 34.43 18.35
C ASP A 626 19.46 34.30 19.53
N GLU A 627 19.97 34.45 20.75
CA GLU A 627 19.21 34.19 21.98
C GLU A 627 17.99 35.10 22.11
N ARG A 628 18.06 36.33 21.59
CA ARG A 628 16.93 37.27 21.60
C ARG A 628 15.79 36.74 20.72
N THR A 629 16.11 36.22 19.54
CA THR A 629 15.16 35.57 18.62
C THR A 629 14.56 34.32 19.27
N LEU A 630 15.37 33.46 19.88
CA LEU A 630 14.89 32.25 20.56
C LEU A 630 13.96 32.59 21.73
N GLN A 631 14.29 33.61 22.51
CA GLN A 631 13.47 34.07 23.62
C GLN A 631 12.11 34.61 23.17
N MET A 632 12.08 35.31 22.02
CA MET A 632 10.83 35.72 21.39
C MET A 632 9.97 34.50 21.05
N TYR A 633 10.53 33.47 20.41
CA TYR A 633 9.79 32.25 20.09
C TYR A 633 9.34 31.47 21.32
N ARG A 634 10.17 31.36 22.36
CA ARG A 634 9.78 30.74 23.65
C ARG A 634 8.60 31.48 24.27
N THR A 635 8.62 32.81 24.26
CA THR A 635 7.50 33.62 24.77
C THR A 635 6.22 33.36 23.96
N LEU A 636 6.31 33.34 22.63
CA LEU A 636 5.17 33.09 21.74
C LEU A 636 4.59 31.68 21.87
N MET A 637 5.40 30.67 22.16
CA MET A 637 4.97 29.26 22.16
C MET A 637 4.66 28.71 23.54
N LEU A 638 5.34 29.20 24.58
CA LEU A 638 5.36 28.62 25.92
C LEU A 638 4.88 29.61 27.00
N GLY A 639 4.65 30.87 26.65
CA GLY A 639 4.29 31.94 27.59
C GLY A 639 5.45 32.39 28.49
N GLU A 640 5.19 33.34 29.39
CA GLU A 640 6.20 33.95 30.27
C GLU A 640 6.84 32.97 31.27
N ALA A 641 6.18 31.85 31.59
CA ALA A 641 6.72 30.80 32.46
C ALA A 641 7.69 29.84 31.74
N GLY A 642 7.81 29.93 30.41
CA GLY A 642 8.69 29.10 29.57
C GLY A 642 10.14 29.57 29.52
N GLN A 643 10.49 30.68 30.19
CA GLN A 643 11.84 31.25 30.22
C GLN A 643 12.78 30.33 31.00
N VAL A 644 13.66 29.62 30.30
CA VAL A 644 14.83 29.02 30.96
C VAL A 644 15.83 30.16 31.16
N ALA A 645 16.22 30.42 32.41
CA ALA A 645 17.27 31.38 32.70
C ALA A 645 18.56 30.96 31.98
N PRO A 646 19.31 31.89 31.36
CA PRO A 646 20.59 31.55 30.75
C PRO A 646 21.48 30.95 31.84
N SER A 647 22.02 29.75 31.57
CA SER A 647 23.03 29.14 32.42
C SER A 647 24.26 30.04 32.42
N THR A 648 24.45 30.82 33.48
CA THR A 648 25.72 31.46 33.78
C THR A 648 26.79 30.38 33.89
N PRO A 649 27.94 30.52 33.22
CA PRO A 649 29.07 29.64 33.49
C PRO A 649 29.57 29.96 34.89
N ASP A 650 29.37 29.03 35.81
CA ASP A 650 29.85 29.16 37.18
C ASP A 650 31.39 29.11 37.15
N ALA A 651 32.00 30.29 37.20
CA ALA A 651 33.41 30.46 37.46
C ALA A 651 33.65 30.13 38.94
N GLY A 652 33.68 28.84 39.25
CA GLY A 652 34.09 28.31 40.54
C GLY A 652 35.57 28.62 40.81
N ARG A 653 35.82 29.79 41.41
CA ARG A 653 37.03 30.06 42.18
C ARG A 653 37.12 29.04 43.31
N ILE A 654 38.15 28.21 43.25
CA ILE A 654 38.68 27.50 44.40
C ILE A 654 39.33 28.56 45.31
N GLU A 655 38.70 28.89 46.43
CA GLU A 655 39.38 29.48 47.57
C GLU A 655 39.51 28.45 48.68
N GLN A 656 40.76 28.25 49.09
CA GLN A 656 41.21 27.42 50.19
C GLN A 656 40.71 27.97 51.53
N ARG A 657 40.15 27.11 52.37
CA ARG A 657 40.57 26.91 53.78
C ARG A 657 39.91 25.70 54.40
#